data_AF-A0A949ARD7-F1
#
_entry.id   AF-A0A949ARD7-F1
#
_cell.length_a   1.000
_cell.length_b   1.000
_cell.length_c   1.000
_cell.angle_alpha   90.00
_cell.angle_beta   90.00
_cell.angle_gamma   90.00
#
_symmetry.space_group_name_H-M   'P 1'
#
loop_
_entity.id
_entity.type
_entity.pdbx_description
1 polymer ?
#
loop_
_entity_poly.entity_id
_entity_poly.type
_entity_poly.pdbx_seq_one_letter_code
_entity_poly.pdbx_strand_id
1 'polypeptide(L)'
;MVKDISNRGLTFIEVIVSMIVITLISATSWMAITVLAKSGQISQNYSNAVNILNQSQEEVERISRVSQIFFDKLENCNFPTQEIGGDTCGFEDISLSFPGFTRYLEVSEENDSTELKRVLITVRWNESMQSRELYSIALLSRPPDPLPGNIIGIVRSSGPSNSIVENVTISASLINGSETHATRSQIVMDEKGANFDFIDTDSGRFVLTAGNWAITAQHDSYYPFVHSDEPQLIVEANQEVFINIELEPKPDDATIYVNVVDHTNNDYLVDTFNSASMSIYKNGSLFLPRVYNRRETSFTIPFEDADQQCFTLNTYDAYRSAYAAFPSCSYIYDREGWSSSIYQEDGSLVCSNSRNGHTSSDRICVSPAEEITVDIPLSPVPEVNIYGRVIDSIGNPIGGAVIQALWPRSDSAYWRKGGALQTATTQMDGSFVFSVPAVQAMFPDSNPYNNYLRVWANARVELRSCCDTLTKQNRNSATKEVGPLNIGDSDRNIGDLIISTLDISCGNVTGKIKNDFTENPLPDVTAIIYSQTEITNGLGKYIYDCPEEGYRLSAGNASFIARHNGYYEYRSDGNNWYNRGPNVNIVANEVSEYDAVLWPRGYGNIEVIVLDERTAMPVPGSDVVLKTYTNTLYNDVTNSSGIVDFVGVEETWPPADLPTGNSYYNYGERIHSVNVSHTSGVYLPVNKTISVLNKGENITITVYLKTQGGL
;
A
#
# COMPACT_ATOMS: atom_id res chain seq x y z
N MET A 1 -108.55 68.72 -67.17
CA MET A 1 -107.95 67.38 -67.31
C MET A 1 -106.43 67.50 -67.50
N VAL A 2 -105.69 68.06 -66.53
CA VAL A 2 -104.20 68.13 -66.51
C VAL A 2 -103.64 68.02 -65.06
N LYS A 3 -104.47 67.69 -64.06
CA LYS A 3 -104.05 67.70 -62.63
C LYS A 3 -103.75 66.31 -62.04
N ASP A 4 -104.03 65.22 -62.77
CA ASP A 4 -103.92 63.84 -62.25
C ASP A 4 -102.70 63.04 -62.73
N ILE A 5 -101.87 63.58 -63.64
CA ILE A 5 -100.67 62.87 -64.15
C ILE A 5 -99.41 63.21 -63.33
N SER A 6 -99.43 64.31 -62.56
CA SER A 6 -98.28 64.77 -61.75
C SER A 6 -98.02 63.89 -60.52
N ASN A 7 -99.06 63.33 -59.89
CA ASN A 7 -98.90 62.65 -58.60
C ASN A 7 -98.36 61.21 -58.72
N ARG A 8 -98.56 60.51 -59.85
CA ARG A 8 -98.12 59.11 -60.01
C ARG A 8 -96.66 58.96 -60.48
N GLY A 9 -96.14 59.92 -61.24
CA GLY A 9 -94.72 59.94 -61.65
C GLY A 9 -93.78 60.30 -60.49
N LEU A 10 -94.22 61.21 -59.62
CA LEU A 10 -93.50 61.56 -58.39
C LEU A 10 -93.43 60.39 -57.40
N THR A 11 -94.52 59.62 -57.23
CA THR A 11 -94.51 58.44 -56.34
C THR A 11 -93.60 57.32 -56.85
N PHE A 12 -93.50 57.10 -58.16
CA PHE A 12 -92.63 56.04 -58.70
C PHE A 12 -91.14 56.41 -58.60
N ILE A 13 -90.79 57.68 -58.83
CA ILE A 13 -89.42 58.18 -58.62
C ILE A 13 -89.07 58.14 -57.13
N GLU A 14 -89.98 58.54 -56.23
CA GLU A 14 -89.77 58.39 -54.78
C GLU A 14 -89.52 56.94 -54.38
N VAL A 15 -90.31 55.97 -54.89
CA VAL A 15 -90.11 54.55 -54.58
C VAL A 15 -88.77 54.03 -55.09
N ILE A 16 -88.34 54.40 -56.31
CA ILE A 16 -87.03 53.98 -56.85
C ILE A 16 -85.90 54.63 -56.06
N VAL A 17 -85.98 55.92 -55.75
CA VAL A 17 -84.96 56.62 -54.96
C VAL A 17 -84.91 56.04 -53.54
N SER A 18 -86.06 55.76 -52.91
CA SER A 18 -86.11 55.07 -51.62
C SER A 18 -85.51 53.66 -51.69
N MET A 19 -85.79 52.87 -52.73
CA MET A 19 -85.16 51.55 -52.92
C MET A 19 -83.64 51.66 -53.09
N ILE A 20 -83.16 52.60 -53.90
CA ILE A 20 -81.72 52.81 -54.12
C ILE A 20 -81.05 53.23 -52.81
N VAL A 21 -81.65 54.18 -52.08
CA VAL A 21 -81.14 54.66 -50.78
C VAL A 21 -81.13 53.52 -49.74
N ILE A 22 -82.20 52.74 -49.64
CA ILE A 22 -82.26 51.59 -48.72
C ILE A 22 -81.21 50.53 -49.09
N THR A 23 -81.00 50.27 -50.39
CA THR A 23 -80.01 49.28 -50.84
C THR A 23 -78.58 49.76 -50.57
N LEU A 24 -78.28 51.05 -50.80
CA LEU A 24 -76.99 51.67 -50.48
C LEU A 24 -76.70 51.67 -48.98
N ILE A 25 -77.70 52.02 -48.16
CA ILE A 25 -77.57 51.97 -46.69
C ILE A 25 -77.34 50.53 -46.25
N SER A 26 -78.11 49.57 -46.76
CA SER A 26 -77.97 48.16 -46.40
C SER A 26 -76.60 47.58 -46.80
N ALA A 27 -76.10 47.92 -47.99
CA ALA A 27 -74.79 47.48 -48.47
C ALA A 27 -73.63 48.10 -47.67
N THR A 28 -73.72 49.39 -47.34
CA THR A 28 -72.70 50.08 -46.52
C THR A 28 -72.74 49.61 -45.07
N SER A 29 -73.92 49.37 -44.49
CA SER A 29 -74.06 48.76 -43.17
C SER A 29 -73.51 47.33 -43.14
N TRP A 30 -73.76 46.53 -44.18
CA TRP A 30 -73.18 45.17 -44.28
C TRP A 30 -71.66 45.19 -44.42
N MET A 31 -71.10 46.08 -45.24
CA MET A 31 -69.64 46.27 -45.32
C MET A 31 -69.05 46.73 -43.99
N ALA A 32 -69.70 47.68 -43.30
CA ALA A 32 -69.25 48.12 -41.98
C ALA A 32 -69.29 46.99 -40.95
N ILE A 33 -70.36 46.19 -40.92
CA ILE A 33 -70.48 45.03 -40.01
C ILE A 33 -69.42 43.97 -40.34
N THR A 34 -69.19 43.65 -41.61
CA THR A 34 -68.17 42.66 -41.99
C THR A 34 -66.74 43.14 -41.70
N VAL A 35 -66.43 44.42 -41.88
CA VAL A 35 -65.13 45.00 -41.50
C VAL A 35 -64.96 45.04 -39.97
N LEU A 36 -65.99 45.41 -39.21
CA LEU A 36 -65.95 45.42 -37.75
C LEU A 36 -65.89 44.01 -37.15
N ALA A 37 -66.63 43.06 -37.71
CA ALA A 37 -66.58 41.65 -37.31
C ALA A 37 -65.19 41.06 -37.59
N LYS A 38 -64.59 41.38 -38.75
CA LYS A 38 -63.23 40.97 -39.08
C LYS A 38 -62.22 41.60 -38.13
N SER A 39 -62.29 42.90 -37.89
CA SER A 39 -61.44 43.63 -36.93
C SER A 39 -61.55 43.04 -35.51
N GLY A 40 -62.78 42.74 -35.05
CA GLY A 40 -63.02 42.09 -33.76
C GLY A 40 -62.39 40.69 -33.68
N GLN A 41 -62.47 39.91 -34.76
CA GLN A 41 -61.81 38.60 -34.84
C GLN A 41 -60.28 38.72 -34.81
N ILE A 42 -59.70 39.72 -35.50
CA ILE A 42 -58.25 39.99 -35.46
C ILE A 42 -57.81 40.32 -34.03
N SER A 43 -58.49 41.25 -33.37
CA SER A 43 -58.17 41.66 -32.01
C SER A 43 -58.35 40.51 -31.00
N GLN A 44 -59.37 39.67 -31.17
CA GLN A 44 -59.60 38.51 -30.31
C GLN A 44 -58.51 37.44 -30.50
N ASN A 45 -58.13 37.15 -31.75
CA ASN A 45 -57.06 36.20 -32.03
C ASN A 45 -55.70 36.68 -31.50
N TYR A 46 -55.41 37.97 -31.63
CA TYR A 46 -54.20 38.57 -31.06
C TYR A 46 -54.21 38.50 -29.52
N SER A 47 -55.35 38.81 -28.89
CA SER A 47 -55.50 38.67 -27.43
C SER A 47 -55.30 37.22 -26.96
N ASN A 48 -55.81 36.24 -27.72
CA ASN A 48 -55.61 34.83 -27.41
C ASN A 48 -54.14 34.42 -27.58
N ALA A 49 -53.47 34.88 -28.65
CA ALA A 49 -52.03 34.62 -28.83
C ALA A 49 -51.18 35.18 -27.67
N VAL A 50 -51.50 36.39 -27.19
CA VAL A 50 -50.83 36.98 -26.02
C VAL A 50 -51.10 36.20 -24.74
N ASN A 51 -52.34 35.75 -24.52
CA ASN A 51 -52.67 34.91 -23.36
C ASN A 51 -51.90 33.58 -23.38
N ILE A 52 -51.78 32.93 -24.54
CA ILE A 52 -51.01 31.70 -24.71
C ILE A 52 -49.52 31.95 -24.43
N LEU A 53 -48.95 33.07 -24.89
CA LEU A 53 -47.57 33.43 -24.58
C LEU A 53 -47.34 33.60 -23.09
N ASN A 54 -48.21 34.34 -22.40
CA ASN A 54 -48.09 34.57 -20.96
C ASN A 54 -48.20 33.25 -20.17
N GLN A 55 -49.18 32.40 -20.49
CA GLN A 55 -49.31 31.09 -19.87
C GLN A 55 -48.09 30.20 -20.11
N SER A 56 -47.53 30.25 -21.32
CA SER A 56 -46.33 29.48 -21.65
C SER A 56 -45.09 29.99 -20.92
N GLN A 57 -44.96 31.30 -20.68
CA GLN A 57 -43.89 31.86 -19.86
C GLN A 57 -44.01 31.41 -18.41
N GLU A 58 -45.21 31.50 -17.82
CA GLU A 58 -45.47 31.04 -16.45
C GLU A 58 -45.19 29.55 -16.28
N GLU A 59 -45.54 28.75 -17.29
CA GLU A 59 -45.30 27.30 -17.30
C GLU A 59 -43.80 26.97 -17.38
N VAL A 60 -43.07 27.65 -18.27
CA VAL A 60 -41.62 27.52 -18.42
C VAL A 60 -40.91 27.89 -17.12
N GLU A 61 -41.30 29.01 -16.48
CA GLU A 61 -40.75 29.42 -15.18
C GLU A 61 -41.12 28.48 -14.04
N ARG A 62 -42.33 27.92 -14.05
CA ARG A 62 -42.78 26.95 -13.04
C ARG A 62 -41.93 25.69 -13.12
N ILE A 63 -41.79 25.11 -14.30
CA ILE A 63 -41.06 23.84 -14.50
C ILE A 63 -39.58 24.02 -14.19
N SER A 64 -38.97 25.14 -14.60
CA SER A 64 -37.55 25.40 -14.36
C SER A 64 -37.19 25.59 -12.88
N ARG A 65 -38.14 25.99 -12.02
CA ARG A 65 -37.91 26.21 -10.58
C ARG A 65 -38.05 24.96 -9.72
N VAL A 66 -38.60 23.86 -10.25
CA VAL A 66 -38.94 22.67 -9.45
C VAL A 66 -37.71 21.82 -9.13
N SER A 67 -36.73 21.72 -10.03
CA SER A 67 -35.51 20.94 -9.76
C SER A 67 -34.40 21.24 -10.78
N GLN A 68 -33.14 21.20 -10.33
CA GLN A 68 -31.97 21.28 -11.20
C GLN A 68 -31.95 20.16 -12.25
N ILE A 69 -32.41 18.95 -11.92
CA ILE A 69 -32.46 17.82 -12.86
C ILE A 69 -33.39 18.15 -14.04
N PHE A 70 -34.47 18.89 -13.81
CA PHE A 70 -35.34 19.36 -14.88
C PHE A 70 -34.69 20.50 -15.67
N PHE A 71 -34.09 21.47 -14.97
CA PHE A 71 -33.35 22.55 -15.61
C PHE A 71 -32.28 21.99 -16.57
N ASP A 72 -31.47 21.04 -16.11
CA ASP A 72 -30.37 20.40 -16.83
C ASP A 72 -30.84 19.56 -18.05
N LYS A 73 -32.12 19.21 -18.13
CA LYS A 73 -32.71 18.42 -19.22
C LYS A 73 -33.58 19.21 -20.20
N LEU A 74 -33.77 20.51 -19.99
CA LEU A 74 -34.69 21.35 -20.76
C LEU A 74 -34.40 21.35 -22.28
N GLU A 75 -33.15 21.24 -22.72
CA GLU A 75 -32.78 21.17 -24.15
C GLU A 75 -33.25 19.88 -24.83
N ASN A 76 -33.42 18.82 -24.03
CA ASN A 76 -33.75 17.48 -24.52
C ASN A 76 -35.25 17.16 -24.38
N CYS A 77 -36.06 18.17 -24.03
CA CYS A 77 -37.50 18.01 -23.89
C CYS A 77 -38.21 17.94 -25.25
N ASN A 78 -39.07 16.94 -25.42
CA ASN A 78 -40.04 16.94 -26.51
C ASN A 78 -41.25 17.78 -26.11
N PHE A 79 -41.33 18.99 -26.63
CA PHE A 79 -42.50 19.85 -26.45
C PHE A 79 -43.65 19.36 -27.32
N PRO A 80 -44.86 19.14 -26.78
CA PRO A 80 -45.98 18.65 -27.56
C PRO A 80 -46.32 19.64 -28.67
N THR A 81 -45.98 19.26 -29.90
CA THR A 81 -46.56 19.81 -31.13
C THR A 81 -47.62 18.81 -31.58
N GLN A 82 -48.66 19.28 -32.27
CA GLN A 82 -49.92 18.58 -32.59
C GLN A 82 -49.85 17.13 -33.14
N GLU A 83 -48.66 16.56 -33.38
CA GLU A 83 -48.49 15.31 -34.13
C GLU A 83 -47.73 14.18 -33.38
N ILE A 84 -47.12 14.41 -32.21
CA ILE A 84 -46.37 13.34 -31.52
C ILE A 84 -46.68 13.34 -30.02
N GLY A 85 -47.49 12.37 -29.59
CA GLY A 85 -47.77 12.14 -28.17
C GLY A 85 -46.54 11.64 -27.43
N GLY A 86 -46.17 12.34 -26.36
CA GLY A 86 -45.09 11.96 -25.45
C GLY A 86 -44.40 13.19 -24.85
N ASP A 87 -45.03 13.80 -23.86
CA ASP A 87 -44.42 14.87 -23.07
C ASP A 87 -43.38 14.27 -22.12
N THR A 88 -42.11 14.65 -22.28
CA THR A 88 -41.00 14.20 -21.44
C THR A 88 -40.73 15.13 -20.25
N CYS A 89 -41.38 16.31 -20.20
CA CYS A 89 -40.99 17.38 -19.27
C CYS A 89 -42.16 18.09 -18.54
N GLY A 90 -43.40 17.59 -18.67
CA GLY A 90 -44.54 18.03 -17.87
C GLY A 90 -45.25 19.28 -18.40
N PHE A 91 -45.14 19.58 -19.70
CA PHE A 91 -45.81 20.70 -20.37
C PHE A 91 -47.21 20.31 -20.86
N GLU A 92 -48.21 21.14 -20.55
CA GLU A 92 -49.59 20.96 -20.96
C GLU A 92 -49.79 21.24 -22.47
N ASP A 93 -50.68 20.47 -23.10
CA ASP A 93 -51.09 20.71 -24.48
C ASP A 93 -52.10 21.86 -24.55
N ILE A 94 -51.62 23.02 -24.99
CA ILE A 94 -52.43 24.25 -25.12
C ILE A 94 -53.52 24.16 -26.18
N SER A 95 -53.47 23.19 -27.10
CA SER A 95 -54.44 23.06 -28.19
C SER A 95 -55.84 22.66 -27.70
N LEU A 96 -55.92 22.08 -26.50
CA LEU A 96 -57.17 21.78 -25.80
C LEU A 96 -57.90 23.06 -25.34
N SER A 97 -57.14 24.06 -24.90
CA SER A 97 -57.66 25.32 -24.35
C SER A 97 -57.83 26.41 -25.41
N PHE A 98 -57.02 26.37 -26.48
CA PHE A 98 -57.03 27.35 -27.57
C PHE A 98 -57.00 26.69 -28.96
N PRO A 99 -58.16 26.18 -29.46
CA PRO A 99 -58.24 25.56 -30.77
C PRO A 99 -57.83 26.52 -31.89
N GLY A 100 -56.99 26.06 -32.82
CA GLY A 100 -56.53 26.84 -33.98
C GLY A 100 -55.22 27.63 -33.77
N PHE A 101 -54.61 27.51 -32.59
CA PHE A 101 -53.28 28.02 -32.29
C PHE A 101 -52.28 26.87 -32.12
N THR A 102 -51.01 27.11 -32.47
CA THR A 102 -49.91 26.17 -32.27
C THR A 102 -48.77 26.88 -31.53
N ARG A 103 -48.20 26.23 -30.50
CA ARG A 103 -47.04 26.72 -29.75
C ARG A 103 -45.80 25.91 -30.09
N TYR A 104 -44.68 26.61 -30.21
CA TYR A 104 -43.34 26.03 -30.31
C TYR A 104 -42.48 26.61 -29.19
N LEU A 105 -41.71 25.75 -28.54
CA LEU A 105 -40.74 26.09 -27.51
C LEU A 105 -39.37 25.62 -28.01
N GLU A 106 -38.40 26.52 -28.04
CA GLU A 106 -37.02 26.21 -28.39
C GLU A 106 -36.13 26.67 -27.23
N VAL A 107 -35.35 25.74 -26.67
CA VAL A 107 -34.45 26.00 -25.56
C VAL A 107 -33.01 25.94 -26.06
N SER A 108 -32.23 26.96 -25.74
CA SER A 108 -30.79 27.01 -26.01
C SER A 108 -30.05 27.55 -24.80
N GLU A 109 -28.79 27.18 -24.63
CA GLU A 109 -27.90 27.83 -23.66
C GLU A 109 -27.66 29.30 -24.07
N GLU A 110 -27.67 30.21 -23.10
CA GLU A 110 -27.40 31.63 -23.34
C GLU A 110 -25.90 31.88 -23.14
N ASN A 111 -25.19 32.22 -24.23
CA ASN A 111 -23.72 32.41 -24.26
C ASN A 111 -22.92 31.18 -23.79
N ASP A 112 -23.33 29.97 -24.18
CA ASP A 112 -22.66 28.70 -23.83
C ASP A 112 -22.53 28.45 -22.32
N SER A 113 -23.47 29.01 -21.53
CA SER A 113 -23.50 28.87 -20.07
C SER A 113 -24.44 27.74 -19.65
N THR A 114 -23.93 26.81 -18.84
CA THR A 114 -24.75 25.78 -18.18
C THR A 114 -25.66 26.36 -17.07
N GLU A 115 -25.46 27.62 -16.71
CA GLU A 115 -26.17 28.30 -15.62
C GLU A 115 -27.34 29.17 -16.12
N LEU A 116 -27.40 29.45 -17.42
CA LEU A 116 -28.42 30.32 -18.03
C LEU A 116 -28.95 29.73 -19.33
N LYS A 117 -30.27 29.55 -19.41
CA LYS A 117 -30.95 29.02 -20.59
C LYS A 117 -31.93 30.04 -21.15
N ARG A 118 -31.97 30.16 -22.48
CA ARG A 118 -32.90 30.99 -23.23
C ARG A 118 -33.99 30.12 -23.83
N VAL A 119 -35.24 30.49 -23.58
CA VAL A 119 -36.42 29.82 -24.12
C VAL A 119 -37.15 30.76 -25.07
N LEU A 120 -37.16 30.43 -26.37
CA LEU A 120 -37.94 31.12 -27.39
C LEU A 120 -39.32 30.46 -27.50
N ILE A 121 -40.36 31.24 -27.22
CA ILE A 121 -41.76 30.82 -27.28
C ILE A 121 -42.39 31.44 -28.52
N THR A 122 -42.87 30.60 -29.43
CA THR A 122 -43.54 31.04 -30.66
C THR A 122 -44.98 30.55 -30.68
N VAL A 123 -45.94 31.46 -30.87
CA VAL A 123 -47.36 31.12 -31.05
C VAL A 123 -47.77 31.46 -32.48
N ARG A 124 -48.29 30.46 -33.20
CA ARG A 124 -48.74 30.57 -34.59
C ARG A 124 -50.23 30.33 -34.72
N TRP A 125 -50.89 31.09 -35.59
CA TRP A 125 -52.29 30.87 -35.97
C TRP A 125 -52.55 31.31 -37.41
N ASN A 126 -53.62 30.80 -38.01
CA ASN A 126 -54.02 31.19 -39.36
C ASN A 126 -55.12 32.25 -39.32
N GLU A 127 -54.90 33.35 -40.01
CA GLU A 127 -55.84 34.45 -40.16
C GLU A 127 -56.02 34.80 -41.64
N SER A 128 -57.24 34.64 -42.16
CA SER A 128 -57.53 34.93 -43.58
C SER A 128 -56.57 34.23 -44.57
N MET A 129 -56.25 32.95 -44.32
CA MET A 129 -55.28 32.15 -45.10
C MET A 129 -53.81 32.64 -45.05
N GLN A 130 -53.48 33.54 -44.10
CA GLN A 130 -52.10 33.92 -43.80
C GLN A 130 -51.71 33.40 -42.41
N SER A 131 -50.53 32.78 -42.31
CA SER A 131 -49.95 32.43 -41.02
C SER A 131 -49.50 33.70 -40.31
N ARG A 132 -49.89 33.84 -39.05
CA ARG A 132 -49.47 34.89 -38.12
C ARG A 132 -48.69 34.25 -37.00
N GLU A 133 -47.65 34.94 -36.55
CA GLU A 133 -46.76 34.45 -35.51
C GLU A 133 -46.46 35.56 -34.52
N LEU A 134 -46.37 35.20 -33.24
CA LEU A 134 -45.97 36.08 -32.15
C LEU A 134 -44.92 35.37 -31.31
N TYR A 135 -43.87 36.10 -30.92
CA TYR A 135 -42.71 35.54 -30.24
C TYR A 135 -42.53 36.18 -28.87
N SER A 136 -42.06 35.39 -27.90
CA SER A 136 -41.55 35.88 -26.62
C SER A 136 -40.28 35.12 -26.23
N ILE A 137 -39.43 35.74 -25.44
CA ILE A 137 -38.20 35.15 -24.92
C ILE A 137 -38.28 35.14 -23.39
N ALA A 138 -37.98 34.00 -22.79
CA ALA A 138 -37.75 33.85 -21.36
C ALA A 138 -36.29 33.46 -21.09
N LEU A 139 -35.69 34.03 -20.04
CA LEU A 139 -34.35 33.69 -19.57
C LEU A 139 -34.47 32.98 -18.23
N LEU A 140 -33.86 31.81 -18.12
CA LEU A 140 -33.93 30.94 -16.95
C LEU A 140 -32.55 30.79 -16.33
N SER A 141 -32.44 31.05 -15.03
CA SER A 141 -31.25 30.75 -14.24
C SER A 141 -31.35 29.39 -13.57
N ARG A 142 -30.22 28.69 -13.45
CA ARG A 142 -30.15 27.41 -12.74
C ARG A 142 -30.62 27.57 -11.28
N PRO A 143 -31.50 26.67 -10.79
CA PRO A 143 -31.87 26.66 -9.37
C PRO A 143 -30.65 26.41 -8.47
N PRO A 144 -30.66 26.89 -7.21
CA PRO A 144 -29.61 26.57 -6.25
C PRO A 144 -29.56 25.06 -5.94
N ASP A 145 -28.38 24.55 -5.57
CA ASP A 145 -28.21 23.15 -5.18
C ASP A 145 -29.16 22.79 -4.02
N PRO A 146 -29.76 21.59 -4.02
CA PRO A 146 -30.55 21.13 -2.88
C PRO A 146 -29.66 21.11 -1.63
N LEU A 147 -30.22 21.57 -0.50
CA LEU A 147 -29.51 21.49 0.77
C LEU A 147 -29.16 20.02 1.09
N PRO A 148 -27.95 19.73 1.58
CA PRO A 148 -27.59 18.38 1.99
C PRO A 148 -28.56 17.85 3.05
N GLY A 149 -28.73 16.54 3.10
CA GLY A 149 -29.42 15.81 4.18
C GLY A 149 -28.43 14.95 4.97
N ASN A 150 -28.95 14.13 5.87
CA ASN A 150 -28.14 13.36 6.80
C ASN A 150 -28.69 11.96 7.07
N ILE A 151 -27.80 11.05 7.44
CA ILE A 151 -28.16 9.74 7.99
C ILE A 151 -27.55 9.68 9.38
N ILE A 152 -28.39 9.44 10.37
CA ILE A 152 -27.98 9.17 11.74
C ILE A 152 -28.46 7.78 12.12
N GLY A 153 -27.85 7.17 13.11
CA GLY A 153 -28.33 5.87 13.53
C GLY A 153 -27.63 5.30 14.72
N ILE A 154 -28.05 4.10 15.07
CA ILE A 154 -27.46 3.33 16.15
C ILE A 154 -26.95 2.00 15.65
N VAL A 155 -25.76 1.60 16.09
CA VAL A 155 -25.22 0.26 15.89
C VAL A 155 -25.27 -0.53 17.19
N ARG A 156 -25.98 -1.66 17.18
CA ARG A 156 -26.10 -2.57 18.32
C ARG A 156 -25.70 -3.98 17.95
N SER A 157 -25.27 -4.74 18.95
CA SER A 157 -25.13 -6.19 18.81
C SER A 157 -26.52 -6.84 18.76
N SER A 158 -26.77 -7.72 17.80
CA SER A 158 -28.00 -8.55 17.76
C SER A 158 -27.99 -9.66 18.82
N GLY A 159 -26.89 -9.80 19.57
CA GLY A 159 -26.74 -10.75 20.65
C GLY A 159 -27.55 -10.40 21.92
N PRO A 160 -27.49 -11.24 22.97
CA PRO A 160 -28.31 -11.11 24.18
C PRO A 160 -28.10 -9.80 24.94
N SER A 161 -26.93 -9.18 24.80
CA SER A 161 -26.59 -7.92 25.46
C SER A 161 -27.32 -6.71 24.87
N ASN A 162 -27.73 -6.77 23.59
CA ASN A 162 -28.24 -5.63 22.81
C ASN A 162 -27.43 -4.34 23.04
N SER A 163 -26.13 -4.50 23.23
CA SER A 163 -25.23 -3.42 23.64
C SER A 163 -24.81 -2.58 22.45
N ILE A 164 -24.56 -1.30 22.70
CA ILE A 164 -23.99 -0.38 21.71
C ILE A 164 -22.61 -0.89 21.30
N VAL A 165 -22.36 -0.95 19.98
CA VAL A 165 -21.06 -1.34 19.43
C VAL A 165 -20.31 -0.08 19.02
N GLU A 166 -19.13 0.13 19.60
CA GLU A 166 -18.23 1.25 19.28
C GLU A 166 -17.28 0.88 18.14
N ASN A 167 -16.73 1.89 17.46
CA ASN A 167 -15.69 1.75 16.42
C ASN A 167 -16.11 0.93 15.20
N VAL A 168 -17.40 0.73 15.00
CA VAL A 168 -17.93 0.18 13.76
C VAL A 168 -17.71 1.22 12.67
N THR A 169 -17.12 0.82 11.55
CA THR A 169 -17.00 1.70 10.38
C THR A 169 -18.28 1.59 9.57
N ILE A 170 -19.02 2.69 9.44
CA ILE A 170 -20.25 2.78 8.66
C ILE A 170 -19.94 3.54 7.38
N SER A 171 -20.27 2.98 6.23
CA SER A 171 -20.06 3.61 4.93
C SER A 171 -21.38 3.77 4.18
N ALA A 172 -21.60 4.98 3.65
CA ALA A 172 -22.75 5.35 2.83
C ALA A 172 -22.30 5.58 1.39
N SER A 173 -22.92 4.90 0.43
CA SER A 173 -22.65 5.08 -1.01
C SER A 173 -23.92 5.41 -1.78
N LEU A 174 -23.86 6.42 -2.67
CA LEU A 174 -24.99 6.85 -3.47
C LEU A 174 -25.27 5.86 -4.61
N ILE A 175 -26.49 5.32 -4.70
CA ILE A 175 -26.83 4.17 -5.57
C ILE A 175 -26.73 4.50 -7.09
N ASN A 176 -26.81 5.77 -7.47
CA ASN A 176 -26.71 6.23 -8.87
C ASN A 176 -25.64 7.32 -9.05
N GLY A 177 -24.62 7.35 -8.20
CA GLY A 177 -23.53 8.31 -8.29
C GLY A 177 -22.20 7.74 -7.79
N SER A 178 -21.18 8.59 -7.72
CA SER A 178 -19.84 8.22 -7.24
C SER A 178 -19.57 8.67 -5.80
N GLU A 179 -20.54 9.29 -5.13
CA GLU A 179 -20.36 9.84 -3.80
C GLU A 179 -20.33 8.71 -2.76
N THR A 180 -19.35 8.76 -1.86
CA THR A 180 -19.23 7.82 -0.74
C THR A 180 -18.66 8.53 0.47
N HIS A 181 -19.27 8.29 1.62
CA HIS A 181 -18.85 8.84 2.91
C HIS A 181 -18.68 7.71 3.91
N ALA A 182 -17.86 7.94 4.94
CA ALA A 182 -17.69 6.98 6.04
C ALA A 182 -17.64 7.71 7.38
N THR A 183 -18.23 7.09 8.39
CA THR A 183 -18.21 7.55 9.78
C THR A 183 -17.94 6.36 10.72
N ARG A 184 -17.76 6.63 12.01
CA ARG A 184 -17.55 5.59 13.03
C ARG A 184 -18.58 5.71 14.14
N SER A 185 -19.04 4.56 14.63
CA SER A 185 -19.89 4.51 15.80
C SER A 185 -19.13 4.83 17.09
N GLN A 186 -19.83 5.47 18.02
CA GLN A 186 -19.34 5.84 19.35
C GLN A 186 -20.02 4.97 20.42
N ILE A 187 -19.41 4.88 21.61
CA ILE A 187 -20.01 4.16 22.73
C ILE A 187 -21.16 4.92 23.40
N VAL A 188 -21.13 6.26 23.34
CA VAL A 188 -22.15 7.15 23.91
C VAL A 188 -23.10 7.59 22.80
N MET A 189 -24.41 7.50 23.05
CA MET A 189 -25.41 8.08 22.15
C MET A 189 -25.46 9.60 22.30
N ASP A 190 -25.70 10.29 21.20
CA ASP A 190 -26.01 11.71 21.19
C ASP A 190 -27.42 12.00 21.76
N GLU A 191 -27.79 13.28 21.79
CA GLU A 191 -29.11 13.73 22.24
C GLU A 191 -30.27 13.21 21.36
N LYS A 192 -29.98 12.74 20.15
CA LYS A 192 -30.94 12.18 19.19
C LYS A 192 -31.04 10.66 19.31
N GLY A 193 -30.28 10.04 20.20
CA GLY A 193 -30.24 8.58 20.38
C GLY A 193 -29.45 7.83 19.31
N ALA A 194 -28.66 8.54 18.51
CA ALA A 194 -27.75 7.99 17.52
C ALA A 194 -26.36 7.82 18.12
N ASN A 195 -25.62 6.78 17.71
CA ASN A 195 -24.21 6.62 18.05
C ASN A 195 -23.29 6.80 16.84
N PHE A 196 -23.84 7.09 15.66
CA PHE A 196 -23.08 7.54 14.51
C PHE A 196 -23.88 8.59 13.73
N ASP A 197 -23.13 9.45 13.03
CA ASP A 197 -23.67 10.57 12.27
C ASP A 197 -22.74 10.86 11.06
N PHE A 198 -23.34 11.20 9.92
CA PHE A 198 -22.66 11.68 8.71
C PHE A 198 -22.69 13.23 8.64
N ILE A 199 -22.19 13.87 9.70
CA ILE A 199 -21.92 15.32 9.71
C ILE A 199 -20.43 15.61 9.54
N ASP A 200 -20.14 16.76 8.94
CA ASP A 200 -18.81 17.34 8.98
C ASP A 200 -18.46 17.75 10.42
N THR A 201 -17.39 17.18 10.97
CA THR A 201 -17.04 17.34 12.39
C THR A 201 -16.65 18.77 12.78
N ASP A 202 -16.20 19.58 11.83
CA ASP A 202 -15.73 20.94 12.10
C ASP A 202 -16.87 21.96 12.01
N SER A 203 -17.83 21.72 11.12
CA SER A 203 -18.92 22.66 10.82
C SER A 203 -20.29 22.22 11.36
N GLY A 204 -20.44 20.95 11.76
CA GLY A 204 -21.71 20.36 12.19
C GLY A 204 -22.76 20.31 11.08
N ARG A 205 -22.33 20.42 9.80
CA ARG A 205 -23.22 20.46 8.65
C ARG A 205 -23.42 19.07 8.06
N PHE A 206 -24.61 18.89 7.50
CA PHE A 206 -24.97 17.74 6.68
C PHE A 206 -24.08 17.65 5.45
N VAL A 207 -23.54 16.46 5.16
CA VAL A 207 -22.65 16.23 4.02
C VAL A 207 -23.24 15.35 2.93
N LEU A 208 -24.36 14.67 3.17
CA LEU A 208 -24.94 13.75 2.20
C LEU A 208 -25.85 14.49 1.23
N THR A 209 -25.61 14.35 -0.06
CA THR A 209 -26.54 14.86 -1.07
C THR A 209 -27.90 14.14 -0.99
N ALA A 210 -28.96 14.86 -1.38
CA ALA A 210 -30.30 14.28 -1.42
C ALA A 210 -30.37 13.16 -2.47
N GLY A 211 -30.82 11.97 -2.09
CA GLY A 211 -30.82 10.80 -2.96
C GLY A 211 -30.96 9.48 -2.21
N ASN A 212 -30.73 8.38 -2.93
CA ASN A 212 -30.89 7.03 -2.41
C ASN A 212 -29.53 6.44 -2.05
N TRP A 213 -29.35 6.12 -0.77
CA TRP A 213 -28.08 5.68 -0.21
C TRP A 213 -28.10 4.21 0.20
N ALA A 214 -26.99 3.52 -0.07
CA ALA A 214 -26.69 2.19 0.45
C ALA A 214 -25.76 2.29 1.65
N ILE A 215 -26.07 1.58 2.74
CA ILE A 215 -25.27 1.57 3.96
C ILE A 215 -24.64 0.19 4.17
N THR A 216 -23.37 0.20 4.55
CA THR A 216 -22.63 -0.97 5.02
C THR A 216 -21.99 -0.67 6.36
N ALA A 217 -21.80 -1.69 7.20
CA ALA A 217 -21.13 -1.56 8.48
C ALA A 217 -20.16 -2.72 8.71
N GLN A 218 -18.95 -2.40 9.18
CA GLN A 218 -17.87 -3.37 9.38
C GLN A 218 -17.19 -3.19 10.75
N HIS A 219 -16.93 -4.34 11.40
CA HIS A 219 -16.20 -4.44 12.66
C HIS A 219 -15.62 -5.86 12.79
N ASP A 220 -14.40 -6.02 13.31
CA ASP A 220 -13.68 -7.32 13.30
C ASP A 220 -14.40 -8.43 14.08
N SER A 221 -15.00 -8.10 15.22
CA SER A 221 -15.75 -9.02 16.09
C SER A 221 -17.18 -9.34 15.63
N TYR A 222 -17.63 -8.84 14.48
CA TYR A 222 -19.00 -9.01 13.99
C TYR A 222 -18.99 -9.41 12.51
N TYR A 223 -20.07 -10.03 12.04
CA TYR A 223 -20.27 -10.22 10.60
C TYR A 223 -20.55 -8.87 9.92
N PRO A 224 -20.04 -8.66 8.69
CA PRO A 224 -20.28 -7.43 7.96
C PRO A 224 -21.78 -7.28 7.67
N PHE A 225 -22.32 -6.11 7.97
CA PHE A 225 -23.70 -5.77 7.64
C PHE A 225 -23.73 -5.06 6.29
N VAL A 226 -24.62 -5.55 5.42
CA VAL A 226 -25.02 -4.89 4.19
C VAL A 226 -26.52 -4.72 4.26
N HIS A 227 -27.00 -3.49 4.09
CA HIS A 227 -28.43 -3.24 4.00
C HIS A 227 -28.95 -3.82 2.66
N SER A 228 -29.31 -5.11 2.66
CA SER A 228 -29.54 -5.90 1.45
C SER A 228 -30.99 -5.94 0.97
N ASP A 229 -31.93 -5.40 1.75
CA ASP A 229 -33.35 -5.42 1.42
C ASP A 229 -33.86 -4.01 1.18
N GLU A 230 -34.52 -3.77 0.04
CA GLU A 230 -35.33 -2.56 -0.15
C GLU A 230 -36.26 -2.36 1.05
N PRO A 231 -36.37 -1.14 1.60
CA PRO A 231 -36.23 0.12 0.90
C PRO A 231 -34.85 0.78 1.01
N GLN A 232 -34.42 1.39 -0.09
CA GLN A 232 -33.28 2.31 -0.15
C GLN A 232 -33.46 3.43 0.90
N LEU A 233 -32.38 3.89 1.54
CA LEU A 233 -32.46 5.05 2.42
C LEU A 233 -32.57 6.32 1.58
N ILE A 234 -33.78 6.86 1.52
CA ILE A 234 -34.07 8.11 0.81
C ILE A 234 -33.72 9.27 1.73
N VAL A 235 -32.63 9.97 1.41
CA VAL A 235 -32.23 11.20 2.10
C VAL A 235 -32.81 12.39 1.33
N GLU A 236 -33.76 13.10 1.94
CA GLU A 236 -34.30 14.33 1.39
C GLU A 236 -33.48 15.56 1.82
N ALA A 237 -33.61 16.67 1.09
CA ALA A 237 -32.89 17.89 1.38
C ALA A 237 -33.22 18.44 2.77
N ASN A 238 -32.18 18.75 3.56
CA ASN A 238 -32.31 19.26 4.93
C ASN A 238 -33.13 18.33 5.87
N GLN A 239 -33.13 17.02 5.62
CA GLN A 239 -33.72 16.03 6.50
C GLN A 239 -32.67 15.06 7.06
N GLU A 240 -32.97 14.51 8.23
CA GLU A 240 -32.20 13.44 8.84
C GLU A 240 -33.01 12.15 8.78
N VAL A 241 -32.36 11.07 8.35
CA VAL A 241 -32.95 9.73 8.31
C VAL A 241 -32.30 8.90 9.42
N PHE A 242 -33.11 8.28 10.28
CA PHE A 242 -32.62 7.42 11.35
C PHE A 242 -32.61 5.95 10.91
N ILE A 243 -31.50 5.24 11.11
CA ILE A 243 -31.39 3.79 10.89
C ILE A 243 -30.88 3.05 12.14
N ASN A 244 -31.41 1.84 12.37
CA ASN A 244 -30.87 0.91 13.35
C ASN A 244 -30.10 -0.20 12.63
N ILE A 245 -28.83 -0.39 12.98
CA ILE A 245 -27.95 -1.42 12.43
C ILE A 245 -27.72 -2.46 13.53
N GLU A 246 -28.20 -3.68 13.30
CA GLU A 246 -27.96 -4.80 14.20
C GLU A 246 -26.87 -5.68 13.61
N LEU A 247 -25.72 -5.74 14.30
CA LEU A 247 -24.59 -6.56 13.91
C LEU A 247 -24.63 -7.90 14.64
N GLU A 248 -24.49 -8.98 13.88
CA GLU A 248 -24.36 -10.32 14.45
C GLU A 248 -22.93 -10.55 14.95
N PRO A 249 -22.74 -10.79 16.27
CA PRO A 249 -21.40 -11.03 16.81
C PRO A 249 -20.84 -12.33 16.26
N LYS A 250 -19.55 -12.33 15.95
CA LYS A 250 -18.84 -13.58 15.71
C LYS A 250 -18.74 -14.37 17.03
N PRO A 251 -18.65 -15.70 16.98
CA PRO A 251 -18.42 -16.50 18.17
C PRO A 251 -17.10 -16.13 18.85
N ASP A 252 -17.06 -16.21 20.19
CA ASP A 252 -15.84 -15.91 20.95
C ASP A 252 -14.71 -16.91 20.63
N ASP A 253 -13.48 -16.42 20.64
CA ASP A 253 -12.29 -17.25 20.45
C ASP A 253 -12.17 -18.32 21.56
N ALA A 254 -11.63 -19.49 21.22
CA ALA A 254 -11.26 -20.51 22.19
C ALA A 254 -9.79 -20.40 22.60
N THR A 255 -9.41 -20.95 23.76
CA THR A 255 -8.01 -21.01 24.20
C THR A 255 -7.58 -22.44 24.52
N ILE A 256 -6.50 -22.89 23.90
CA ILE A 256 -5.84 -24.16 24.20
C ILE A 256 -4.59 -23.87 25.01
N TYR A 257 -4.62 -24.15 26.31
CA TYR A 257 -3.43 -24.19 27.16
C TYR A 257 -2.67 -25.47 26.93
N VAL A 258 -1.36 -25.38 26.79
CA VAL A 258 -0.48 -26.51 26.50
C VAL A 258 0.63 -26.56 27.52
N ASN A 259 0.74 -27.70 28.20
CA ASN A 259 1.82 -27.99 29.12
C ASN A 259 2.64 -29.16 28.60
N VAL A 260 3.95 -29.10 28.74
CA VAL A 260 4.85 -30.23 28.47
C VAL A 260 5.21 -30.86 29.80
N VAL A 261 4.86 -32.14 29.95
CA VAL A 261 4.97 -32.87 31.22
C VAL A 261 5.90 -34.08 31.10
N ASP A 262 6.58 -34.42 32.20
CA ASP A 262 7.36 -35.63 32.35
C ASP A 262 6.45 -36.80 32.75
N HIS A 263 6.17 -37.66 31.77
CA HIS A 263 5.31 -38.84 31.94
C HIS A 263 5.84 -39.84 32.98
N THR A 264 7.14 -39.81 33.27
CA THR A 264 7.77 -40.72 34.23
C THR A 264 7.80 -40.17 35.66
N ASN A 265 7.47 -38.89 35.84
CA ASN A 265 7.52 -38.20 37.12
C ASN A 265 6.17 -37.57 37.46
N ASN A 266 5.12 -38.39 37.61
CA ASN A 266 3.75 -37.97 37.96
C ASN A 266 3.20 -36.80 37.12
N ASP A 267 3.59 -36.73 35.83
CA ASP A 267 3.18 -35.67 34.90
C ASP A 267 3.50 -34.24 35.40
N TYR A 268 4.57 -34.07 36.19
CA TYR A 268 5.09 -32.74 36.50
C TYR A 268 5.62 -32.04 35.25
N LEU A 269 5.52 -30.71 35.20
CA LEU A 269 6.12 -29.91 34.13
C LEU A 269 7.60 -30.24 33.95
N VAL A 270 8.04 -30.36 32.69
CA VAL A 270 9.45 -30.62 32.40
C VAL A 270 10.34 -29.48 32.91
N ASP A 271 11.46 -29.84 33.53
CA ASP A 271 12.38 -28.86 34.10
C ASP A 271 13.03 -27.97 33.03
N THR A 272 13.28 -28.53 31.85
CA THR A 272 13.90 -27.79 30.72
C THR A 272 13.22 -28.12 29.39
N PHE A 273 12.91 -27.08 28.61
CA PHE A 273 12.34 -27.20 27.27
C PHE A 273 12.80 -26.03 26.38
N ASN A 274 14.11 -25.87 26.28
CA ASN A 274 14.79 -24.69 25.74
C ASN A 274 15.18 -24.80 24.26
N SER A 275 14.82 -25.87 23.56
CA SER A 275 15.33 -26.15 22.20
C SER A 275 14.37 -26.92 21.30
N ALA A 276 13.11 -26.91 21.72
CA ALA A 276 12.02 -27.58 21.07
C ALA A 276 10.98 -26.53 20.64
N SER A 277 10.08 -26.93 19.74
CA SER A 277 8.98 -26.07 19.32
C SER A 277 7.65 -26.79 19.40
N MET A 278 6.60 -26.03 19.66
CA MET A 278 5.21 -26.47 19.63
C MET A 278 4.49 -25.82 18.46
N SER A 279 3.57 -26.54 17.85
CA SER A 279 2.83 -26.09 16.69
C SER A 279 1.44 -26.72 16.68
N ILE A 280 0.46 -25.94 16.25
CA ILE A 280 -0.90 -26.39 16.04
C ILE A 280 -1.19 -26.42 14.54
N TYR A 281 -1.72 -27.55 14.09
CA TYR A 281 -2.06 -27.82 12.71
C TYR A 281 -3.56 -28.04 12.59
N LYS A 282 -4.13 -27.61 11.46
CA LYS A 282 -5.51 -27.91 11.06
C LYS A 282 -5.47 -28.56 9.70
N ASN A 283 -5.98 -29.78 9.59
CA ASN A 283 -5.98 -30.57 8.37
C ASN A 283 -4.59 -30.66 7.69
N GLY A 284 -3.55 -30.96 8.47
CA GLY A 284 -2.18 -31.12 7.95
C GLY A 284 -1.43 -29.82 7.68
N SER A 285 -2.10 -28.67 7.74
CA SER A 285 -1.52 -27.34 7.47
C SER A 285 -1.25 -26.59 8.77
N LEU A 286 -0.13 -25.85 8.83
CA LEU A 286 0.20 -25.06 10.02
C LEU A 286 -0.87 -23.97 10.21
N PHE A 287 -1.56 -23.99 11.35
CA PHE A 287 -2.67 -23.09 11.63
C PHE A 287 -2.21 -21.80 12.34
N LEU A 288 -1.40 -21.94 13.40
CA LEU A 288 -0.79 -20.80 14.10
C LEU A 288 0.74 -20.88 14.06
N PRO A 289 1.45 -19.74 14.25
CA PRO A 289 2.91 -19.71 14.29
C PRO A 289 3.50 -20.66 15.34
N ARG A 290 4.68 -21.20 15.05
CA ARG A 290 5.40 -22.08 15.98
C ARG A 290 5.84 -21.32 17.22
N VAL A 291 5.62 -21.91 18.38
CA VAL A 291 6.13 -21.42 19.66
C VAL A 291 7.43 -22.16 19.98
N TYR A 292 8.51 -21.43 20.28
CA TYR A 292 9.82 -22.02 20.56
C TYR A 292 10.18 -21.89 22.04
N ASN A 293 10.88 -22.90 22.55
CA ASN A 293 11.59 -22.87 23.84
C ASN A 293 10.69 -22.58 25.05
N ARG A 294 9.45 -23.08 25.03
CA ARG A 294 8.48 -22.95 26.12
C ARG A 294 7.95 -24.31 26.51
N ARG A 295 7.96 -24.62 27.80
CA ARG A 295 7.27 -25.79 28.35
C ARG A 295 5.77 -25.57 28.58
N GLU A 296 5.34 -24.30 28.60
CA GLU A 296 3.95 -23.89 28.80
C GLU A 296 3.63 -22.77 27.80
N THR A 297 2.49 -22.89 27.11
CA THR A 297 2.00 -21.85 26.19
C THR A 297 0.48 -21.92 26.09
N SER A 298 -0.14 -20.89 25.50
CA SER A 298 -1.51 -20.96 25.03
C SER A 298 -1.58 -20.67 23.54
N PHE A 299 -2.62 -21.19 22.89
CA PHE A 299 -3.01 -20.89 21.52
C PHE A 299 -4.44 -20.36 21.52
N THR A 300 -4.64 -19.14 21.01
CA THR A 300 -5.98 -18.56 20.83
C THR A 300 -6.50 -18.94 19.44
N ILE A 301 -7.67 -19.58 19.40
CA ILE A 301 -8.29 -20.15 18.20
C ILE A 301 -9.45 -19.26 17.76
N PRO A 302 -9.35 -18.56 16.62
CA PRO A 302 -10.44 -17.75 16.11
C PRO A 302 -11.55 -18.62 15.50
N PHE A 303 -12.80 -18.18 15.67
CA PHE A 303 -13.99 -18.80 15.09
C PHE A 303 -14.69 -17.86 14.12
N GLU A 304 -15.06 -18.41 12.97
CA GLU A 304 -15.89 -17.72 11.95
C GLU A 304 -17.32 -18.27 11.94
N ASP A 305 -17.61 -19.32 12.71
CA ASP A 305 -18.91 -19.98 12.87
C ASP A 305 -18.95 -20.72 14.21
N ALA A 306 -20.13 -21.21 14.60
CA ALA A 306 -20.32 -21.90 15.87
C ALA A 306 -19.84 -23.37 15.84
N ASP A 307 -19.25 -23.83 14.73
CA ASP A 307 -18.87 -25.24 14.57
C ASP A 307 -17.59 -25.54 15.33
N GLN A 308 -17.56 -26.71 15.98
CA GLN A 308 -16.37 -27.20 16.67
C GLN A 308 -15.20 -27.37 15.68
N GLN A 309 -14.02 -26.91 16.07
CA GLN A 309 -12.80 -27.05 15.28
C GLN A 309 -11.83 -28.01 15.97
N CYS A 310 -11.29 -28.97 15.21
CA CYS A 310 -10.30 -29.94 15.70
C CYS A 310 -8.92 -29.67 15.11
N PHE A 311 -7.90 -29.90 15.93
CA PHE A 311 -6.50 -29.61 15.62
C PHE A 311 -5.57 -30.79 15.95
N THR A 312 -4.41 -30.78 15.31
CA THR A 312 -3.26 -31.57 15.71
C THR A 312 -2.23 -30.68 16.40
N LEU A 313 -2.01 -30.92 17.69
CA LEU A 313 -0.90 -30.36 18.46
C LEU A 313 0.34 -31.23 18.30
N ASN A 314 1.48 -30.60 18.04
CA ASN A 314 2.72 -31.27 17.72
C ASN A 314 3.93 -30.57 18.36
N THR A 315 4.87 -31.35 18.91
CA THR A 315 6.20 -30.89 19.34
C THR A 315 7.28 -31.30 18.34
N TYR A 316 8.35 -30.51 18.26
CA TYR A 316 9.50 -30.79 17.41
C TYR A 316 10.81 -30.70 18.17
N ASP A 317 11.75 -31.61 17.82
CA ASP A 317 13.14 -31.61 18.32
C ASP A 317 13.24 -31.67 19.86
N ALA A 318 12.20 -32.17 20.55
CA ALA A 318 12.11 -32.22 22.01
C ALA A 318 13.34 -32.88 22.64
N TYR A 319 13.87 -33.93 22.00
CA TYR A 319 15.01 -34.72 22.50
C TYR A 319 16.26 -33.86 22.74
N ARG A 320 16.38 -32.69 22.09
CA ARG A 320 17.48 -31.75 22.29
C ARG A 320 17.42 -31.05 23.65
N SER A 321 16.24 -31.00 24.26
CA SER A 321 16.01 -30.55 25.63
C SER A 321 15.93 -31.71 26.62
N ALA A 322 16.54 -32.86 26.30
CA ALA A 322 16.58 -34.06 27.15
C ALA A 322 15.24 -34.80 27.37
N TYR A 323 14.21 -34.50 26.59
CA TYR A 323 12.92 -35.18 26.65
C TYR A 323 12.45 -35.60 25.26
N ALA A 324 11.94 -36.81 25.08
CA ALA A 324 11.40 -37.25 23.80
C ALA A 324 10.09 -38.00 23.99
N ALA A 325 9.30 -38.10 22.92
CA ALA A 325 8.06 -38.85 22.99
C ALA A 325 8.35 -40.37 23.00
N PHE A 326 7.59 -41.10 23.82
CA PHE A 326 7.77 -42.53 24.06
C PHE A 326 6.40 -43.17 24.34
N PRO A 327 6.11 -44.38 23.81
CA PRO A 327 6.88 -45.12 22.80
C PRO A 327 6.79 -44.46 21.41
N SER A 328 7.68 -44.78 20.47
CA SER A 328 7.66 -44.22 19.11
C SER A 328 7.36 -45.25 18.02
N CYS A 329 7.06 -44.76 16.81
CA CYS A 329 6.75 -45.59 15.65
C CYS A 329 7.96 -46.26 14.98
N SER A 330 9.16 -45.70 15.14
CA SER A 330 10.35 -46.12 14.38
C SER A 330 11.53 -46.54 15.28
N TYR A 331 11.70 -45.86 16.40
CA TYR A 331 12.80 -46.09 17.34
C TYR A 331 12.26 -46.22 18.78
N ILE A 332 13.16 -46.32 19.77
CA ILE A 332 12.74 -46.30 21.17
C ILE A 332 12.06 -44.97 21.49
N TYR A 333 12.63 -43.86 21.04
CA TYR A 333 12.10 -42.50 21.18
C TYR A 333 11.73 -41.89 19.84
N ASP A 334 10.81 -40.93 19.82
CA ASP A 334 10.49 -40.18 18.60
C ASP A 334 11.45 -39.01 18.43
N ARG A 335 12.26 -39.03 17.35
CA ARG A 335 13.18 -37.93 16.99
C ARG A 335 12.41 -36.66 16.70
N GLU A 336 11.25 -36.79 16.08
CA GLU A 336 10.46 -35.64 15.69
C GLU A 336 9.66 -35.10 16.87
N GLY A 337 9.44 -35.86 17.95
CA GLY A 337 8.74 -35.44 19.19
C GLY A 337 7.35 -36.09 19.34
N TRP A 338 6.46 -35.48 20.14
CA TRP A 338 5.07 -35.94 20.33
C TRP A 338 4.09 -35.27 19.36
N SER A 339 3.09 -36.02 18.87
CA SER A 339 1.97 -35.48 18.08
C SER A 339 0.65 -36.15 18.44
N SER A 340 -0.37 -35.36 18.77
CA SER A 340 -1.75 -35.81 19.04
C SER A 340 -2.38 -36.62 17.90
N SER A 341 -1.91 -36.46 16.66
CA SER A 341 -2.40 -37.27 15.52
C SER A 341 -1.95 -38.73 15.57
N ILE A 342 -0.78 -38.98 16.16
CA ILE A 342 -0.15 -40.31 16.26
C ILE A 342 -0.52 -40.96 17.59
N TYR A 343 -0.38 -40.22 18.70
CA TYR A 343 -0.65 -40.70 20.06
C TYR A 343 -2.14 -40.61 20.35
N GLN A 344 -2.77 -41.75 20.60
CA GLN A 344 -4.18 -41.86 20.96
C GLN A 344 -4.39 -41.61 22.45
N GLU A 345 -5.61 -41.23 22.85
CA GLU A 345 -5.98 -41.03 24.27
C GLU A 345 -5.82 -42.31 25.11
N ASP A 346 -5.98 -43.48 24.50
CA ASP A 346 -5.77 -44.78 25.16
C ASP A 346 -4.28 -45.18 25.26
N GLY A 347 -3.38 -44.30 24.85
CA GLY A 347 -1.93 -44.53 24.83
C GLY A 347 -1.43 -45.36 23.64
N SER A 348 -2.32 -45.81 22.74
CA SER A 348 -1.90 -46.52 21.53
C SER A 348 -1.31 -45.57 20.48
N LEU A 349 -0.56 -46.13 19.51
CA LEU A 349 0.10 -45.38 18.43
C LEU A 349 -0.52 -45.72 17.08
N VAL A 350 -0.86 -44.70 16.28
CA VAL A 350 -1.31 -44.86 14.89
C VAL A 350 -0.28 -44.26 13.94
N CYS A 351 0.77 -45.04 13.67
CA CYS A 351 1.94 -44.62 12.90
C CYS A 351 1.67 -44.35 11.41
N SER A 352 0.50 -44.73 10.90
CA SER A 352 0.07 -44.40 9.53
C SER A 352 -0.40 -42.95 9.39
N ASN A 353 -0.72 -42.27 10.49
CA ASN A 353 -1.20 -40.89 10.45
C ASN A 353 -0.04 -39.93 10.14
N SER A 354 -0.35 -38.89 9.37
CA SER A 354 0.57 -37.76 9.21
C SER A 354 0.80 -37.09 10.56
N ARG A 355 2.05 -36.79 10.88
CA ARG A 355 2.42 -36.12 12.14
C ARG A 355 1.85 -34.71 12.29
N ASN A 356 1.55 -34.06 11.16
CA ASN A 356 0.86 -32.77 11.12
C ASN A 356 -0.66 -32.91 11.13
N GLY A 357 -1.16 -34.14 11.22
CA GLY A 357 -2.58 -34.43 11.17
C GLY A 357 -3.19 -34.34 9.77
N HIS A 358 -4.49 -34.55 9.76
CA HIS A 358 -5.46 -34.39 8.67
C HIS A 358 -6.86 -34.40 9.33
N THR A 359 -7.91 -34.07 8.58
CA THR A 359 -9.29 -34.00 9.11
C THR A 359 -9.71 -35.17 10.01
N SER A 360 -9.33 -36.42 9.69
CA SER A 360 -9.67 -37.61 10.48
C SER A 360 -8.70 -37.99 11.61
N SER A 361 -7.62 -37.23 11.82
CA SER A 361 -6.65 -37.45 12.92
C SER A 361 -6.39 -36.21 13.76
N ASP A 362 -7.05 -35.10 13.46
CA ASP A 362 -7.10 -33.92 14.32
C ASP A 362 -8.03 -34.23 15.50
N ARG A 363 -7.51 -34.10 16.73
CA ARG A 363 -8.17 -34.62 17.95
C ARG A 363 -8.36 -33.60 19.04
N ILE A 364 -7.57 -32.54 19.04
CA ILE A 364 -7.72 -31.47 20.00
C ILE A 364 -8.86 -30.60 19.50
N CYS A 365 -10.07 -30.91 19.93
CA CYS A 365 -11.28 -30.22 19.49
C CYS A 365 -11.69 -29.17 20.50
N VAL A 366 -11.97 -27.97 20.02
CA VAL A 366 -12.49 -26.86 20.82
C VAL A 366 -13.72 -26.24 20.16
N SER A 367 -14.67 -25.85 20.98
CA SER A 367 -15.84 -25.04 20.61
C SER A 367 -15.58 -23.55 20.92
N PRO A 368 -16.37 -22.62 20.35
CA PRO A 368 -16.25 -21.20 20.67
C PRO A 368 -16.32 -20.93 22.19
N ALA A 369 -15.58 -19.94 22.66
CA ALA A 369 -15.39 -19.59 24.08
C ALA A 369 -14.79 -20.68 24.99
N GLU A 370 -14.43 -21.85 24.44
CA GLU A 370 -13.93 -22.96 25.25
C GLU A 370 -12.48 -22.73 25.67
N GLU A 371 -12.17 -23.06 26.93
CA GLU A 371 -10.82 -23.11 27.43
C GLU A 371 -10.47 -24.55 27.80
N ILE A 372 -9.50 -25.14 27.10
CA ILE A 372 -9.03 -26.50 27.40
C ILE A 372 -7.55 -26.48 27.77
N THR A 373 -7.12 -27.47 28.54
CA THR A 373 -5.70 -27.72 28.83
C THR A 373 -5.31 -29.07 28.25
N VAL A 374 -4.18 -29.09 27.52
CA VAL A 374 -3.61 -30.28 26.91
C VAL A 374 -2.21 -30.49 27.46
N ASP A 375 -2.03 -31.61 28.15
CA ASP A 375 -0.71 -32.03 28.61
C ASP A 375 -0.05 -32.90 27.54
N ILE A 376 1.16 -32.53 27.13
CA ILE A 376 1.99 -33.27 26.19
C ILE A 376 2.95 -34.16 26.99
N PRO A 377 2.70 -35.49 27.05
CA PRO A 377 3.55 -36.40 27.79
C PRO A 377 4.85 -36.67 27.03
N LEU A 378 5.98 -36.31 27.62
CA LEU A 378 7.31 -36.69 27.16
C LEU A 378 8.04 -37.50 28.23
N SER A 379 9.05 -38.27 27.82
CA SER A 379 9.90 -39.04 28.72
C SER A 379 11.33 -38.53 28.68
N PRO A 380 12.06 -38.52 29.81
CA PRO A 380 13.47 -38.19 29.82
C PRO A 380 14.24 -39.18 28.94
N VAL A 381 15.24 -38.66 28.25
CA VAL A 381 16.13 -39.46 27.41
C VAL A 381 17.42 -39.81 28.15
N PRO A 382 18.11 -40.90 27.79
CA PRO A 382 19.44 -41.17 28.32
C PRO A 382 20.42 -40.04 27.97
N GLU A 383 21.16 -39.57 28.96
CA GLU A 383 22.19 -38.53 28.81
C GLU A 383 23.60 -39.09 29.05
N VAL A 384 24.59 -38.41 28.48
CA VAL A 384 26.02 -38.69 28.63
C VAL A 384 26.72 -37.42 29.11
N ASN A 385 27.58 -37.54 30.12
CA ASN A 385 28.40 -36.41 30.55
C ASN A 385 29.58 -36.21 29.59
N ILE A 386 29.73 -35.01 29.05
CA ILE A 386 30.89 -34.59 28.27
C ILE A 386 31.83 -33.84 29.19
N TYR A 387 33.11 -34.25 29.22
CA TYR A 387 34.12 -33.57 30.02
C TYR A 387 35.45 -33.40 29.28
N GLY A 388 36.25 -32.45 29.75
CA GLY A 388 37.55 -32.12 29.16
C GLY A 388 38.21 -30.94 29.88
N ARG A 389 39.21 -30.33 29.23
CA ARG A 389 39.86 -29.10 29.70
C ARG A 389 39.96 -28.06 28.59
N VAL A 390 39.97 -26.79 28.97
CA VAL A 390 40.37 -25.69 28.10
C VAL A 390 41.75 -25.23 28.52
N ILE A 391 42.68 -25.25 27.58
CA ILE A 391 44.06 -24.83 27.78
C ILE A 391 44.45 -23.79 26.74
N ASP A 392 45.45 -22.98 27.06
CA ASP A 392 46.08 -22.10 26.11
C ASP A 392 47.04 -22.86 25.16
N SER A 393 47.61 -22.16 24.17
CA SER A 393 48.54 -22.76 23.19
C SER A 393 49.86 -23.28 23.79
N ILE A 394 50.18 -22.96 25.05
CA ILE A 394 51.39 -23.42 25.75
C ILE A 394 51.09 -24.42 26.88
N GLY A 395 49.81 -24.79 27.07
CA GLY A 395 49.36 -25.84 27.99
C GLY A 395 48.83 -25.36 29.34
N ASN A 396 48.70 -24.04 29.58
CA ASN A 396 48.13 -23.56 30.84
C ASN A 396 46.60 -23.64 30.82
N PRO A 397 45.96 -23.97 31.95
CA PRO A 397 44.51 -24.01 32.04
C PRO A 397 43.88 -22.62 31.92
N ILE A 398 42.75 -22.53 31.23
CA ILE A 398 41.94 -21.30 31.11
C ILE A 398 40.66 -21.47 31.91
N GLY A 399 40.60 -20.82 33.08
CA GLY A 399 39.39 -20.73 33.89
C GLY A 399 38.40 -19.68 33.39
N GLY A 400 37.10 -19.94 33.58
CA GLY A 400 36.03 -19.03 33.14
C GLY A 400 35.75 -19.05 31.62
N ALA A 401 36.33 -19.98 30.87
CA ALA A 401 36.02 -20.18 29.47
C ALA A 401 34.61 -20.76 29.32
N VAL A 402 33.84 -20.26 28.35
CA VAL A 402 32.50 -20.74 28.05
C VAL A 402 32.59 -21.85 27.01
N ILE A 403 32.15 -23.04 27.39
CA ILE A 403 31.96 -24.16 26.50
C ILE A 403 30.63 -24.01 25.80
N GLN A 404 30.62 -24.23 24.51
CA GLN A 404 29.44 -24.22 23.67
C GLN A 404 29.35 -25.57 22.97
N ALA A 405 28.17 -26.20 23.08
CA ALA A 405 27.88 -27.46 22.42
C ALA A 405 26.60 -27.36 21.62
N LEU A 406 26.61 -27.85 20.37
CA LEU A 406 25.44 -27.88 19.50
C LEU A 406 25.32 -29.20 18.74
N TRP A 407 24.09 -29.62 18.50
CA TRP A 407 23.76 -30.66 17.53
C TRP A 407 23.54 -30.01 16.15
N PRO A 408 24.23 -30.47 15.09
CA PRO A 408 24.01 -29.95 13.75
C PRO A 408 22.59 -30.24 13.27
N ARG A 409 21.99 -29.31 12.51
CA ARG A 409 20.73 -29.52 11.80
C ARG A 409 21.05 -29.99 10.38
N SER A 410 20.33 -31.01 9.91
CA SER A 410 20.58 -31.67 8.61
C SER A 410 20.33 -30.79 7.37
N ASP A 411 19.82 -29.57 7.54
CA ASP A 411 19.21 -28.76 6.47
C ASP A 411 19.85 -27.38 6.23
N SER A 412 20.91 -26.98 6.95
CA SER A 412 21.45 -25.61 6.78
C SER A 412 22.97 -25.53 6.62
N ALA A 413 23.39 -24.87 5.54
CA ALA A 413 24.75 -24.33 5.38
C ALA A 413 25.08 -23.24 6.44
N TYR A 414 24.09 -22.81 7.21
CA TYR A 414 24.18 -21.81 8.29
C TYR A 414 23.98 -22.44 9.66
N TRP A 415 25.07 -23.01 10.17
CA TRP A 415 25.26 -23.67 11.47
C TRP A 415 24.89 -22.87 12.74
N ARG A 416 24.47 -21.60 12.64
CA ARG A 416 24.19 -20.70 13.79
C ARG A 416 22.74 -20.67 14.26
N LYS A 417 21.78 -21.28 13.56
CA LYS A 417 20.35 -21.00 13.77
C LYS A 417 19.44 -22.16 14.22
N GLY A 418 19.96 -23.33 14.59
CA GLY A 418 19.05 -24.42 14.96
C GLY A 418 19.65 -25.55 15.78
N GLY A 419 19.78 -25.34 17.09
CA GLY A 419 20.10 -26.39 18.06
C GLY A 419 20.11 -25.85 19.50
N ALA A 420 19.92 -26.75 20.46
CA ALA A 420 20.18 -26.45 21.86
C ALA A 420 21.64 -26.04 22.01
N LEU A 421 21.87 -24.79 22.37
CA LEU A 421 23.19 -24.36 22.82
C LEU A 421 23.29 -24.74 24.29
N GLN A 422 23.94 -25.87 24.57
CA GLN A 422 24.35 -26.15 25.95
C GLN A 422 25.59 -25.32 26.24
N THR A 423 25.56 -24.61 27.36
CA THR A 423 26.69 -23.83 27.85
C THR A 423 27.17 -24.35 29.19
N ALA A 424 28.47 -24.47 29.33
CA ALA A 424 29.15 -24.71 30.60
C ALA A 424 30.29 -23.71 30.75
N THR A 425 30.76 -23.50 31.97
CA THR A 425 31.91 -22.64 32.23
C THR A 425 33.02 -23.47 32.84
N THR A 426 34.26 -23.28 32.41
CA THR A 426 35.39 -23.99 32.99
C THR A 426 35.67 -23.53 34.42
N GLN A 427 36.05 -24.48 35.26
CA GLN A 427 36.61 -24.22 36.58
C GLN A 427 37.99 -23.56 36.46
N MET A 428 38.57 -23.11 37.58
CA MET A 428 39.88 -22.43 37.59
C MET A 428 41.03 -23.30 37.05
N ASP A 429 40.90 -24.62 37.12
CA ASP A 429 41.86 -25.58 36.55
C ASP A 429 41.61 -25.88 35.05
N GLY A 430 40.71 -25.12 34.41
CA GLY A 430 40.33 -25.27 33.01
C GLY A 430 39.38 -26.43 32.73
N SER A 431 39.01 -27.24 33.74
CA SER A 431 38.12 -28.39 33.54
C SER A 431 36.66 -27.98 33.33
N PHE A 432 35.92 -28.77 32.56
CA PHE A 432 34.47 -28.63 32.41
C PHE A 432 33.79 -29.99 32.36
N VAL A 433 32.52 -30.00 32.76
CA VAL A 433 31.59 -31.13 32.57
C VAL A 433 30.20 -30.58 32.27
N PHE A 434 29.49 -31.19 31.33
CA PHE A 434 28.07 -30.93 31.05
C PHE A 434 27.39 -32.17 30.47
N SER A 435 26.10 -32.33 30.72
CA SER A 435 25.31 -33.47 30.25
C SER A 435 24.63 -33.15 28.92
N VAL A 436 24.60 -34.13 28.02
CA VAL A 436 23.86 -34.04 26.74
C VAL A 436 23.09 -35.32 26.47
N PRO A 437 21.96 -35.25 25.74
CA PRO A 437 21.25 -36.43 25.26
C PRO A 437 22.13 -37.37 24.41
N ALA A 438 21.98 -38.69 24.57
CA ALA A 438 22.68 -39.71 23.78
C ALA A 438 22.08 -39.87 22.36
N VAL A 439 21.96 -38.77 21.62
CA VAL A 439 21.20 -38.67 20.36
C VAL A 439 21.60 -39.74 19.33
N GLN A 440 22.89 -40.03 19.20
CA GLN A 440 23.39 -40.98 18.19
C GLN A 440 22.92 -42.42 18.44
N ALA A 441 22.72 -42.80 19.70
CA ALA A 441 22.20 -44.12 20.03
C ALA A 441 20.68 -44.20 20.01
N MET A 442 19.99 -43.08 20.26
CA MET A 442 18.54 -43.02 20.14
C MET A 442 18.07 -43.05 18.70
N PHE A 443 18.81 -42.40 17.78
CA PHE A 443 18.42 -42.24 16.37
C PHE A 443 19.58 -42.64 15.45
N PRO A 444 19.77 -43.94 15.17
CA PRO A 444 20.77 -44.39 14.23
C PRO A 444 20.42 -43.90 12.81
N ASP A 445 21.12 -42.87 12.35
CA ASP A 445 20.95 -42.28 11.01
C ASP A 445 21.97 -42.89 10.02
N SER A 446 21.60 -42.96 8.75
CA SER A 446 22.44 -43.44 7.65
C SER A 446 23.65 -42.52 7.37
N ASN A 447 23.54 -41.23 7.74
CA ASN A 447 24.66 -40.28 7.68
C ASN A 447 25.22 -40.02 9.08
N PRO A 448 26.37 -40.62 9.43
CA PRO A 448 26.95 -40.48 10.77
C PRO A 448 27.24 -39.02 11.12
N TYR A 449 27.60 -38.17 10.16
CA TYR A 449 28.01 -36.77 10.40
C TYR A 449 26.87 -35.86 10.87
N ASN A 450 25.60 -36.22 10.59
CA ASN A 450 24.44 -35.41 10.98
C ASN A 450 24.13 -35.46 12.47
N ASN A 451 24.76 -36.38 13.21
CA ASN A 451 24.47 -36.60 14.62
C ASN A 451 25.71 -36.43 15.50
N TYR A 452 26.84 -35.87 15.07
CA TYR A 452 27.98 -35.61 15.99
C TYR A 452 27.77 -34.30 16.73
N LEU A 453 27.95 -34.33 18.05
CA LEU A 453 27.92 -33.12 18.86
C LEU A 453 29.14 -32.27 18.51
N ARG A 454 28.94 -30.98 18.29
CA ARG A 454 30.04 -30.05 18.04
C ARG A 454 30.30 -29.23 19.28
N VAL A 455 31.52 -29.33 19.80
CA VAL A 455 31.94 -28.66 21.03
C VAL A 455 33.11 -27.73 20.76
N TRP A 456 33.04 -26.51 21.25
CA TRP A 456 34.17 -25.57 21.26
C TRP A 456 34.14 -24.70 22.51
N ALA A 457 35.27 -24.09 22.82
CA ALA A 457 35.40 -23.15 23.93
C ALA A 457 35.58 -21.73 23.40
N ASN A 458 35.00 -20.77 24.12
CA ASN A 458 35.26 -19.35 23.95
C ASN A 458 35.85 -18.78 25.24
N ALA A 459 36.90 -17.98 25.14
CA ALA A 459 37.45 -17.27 26.28
C ALA A 459 37.91 -15.86 25.91
N ARG A 460 37.87 -14.96 26.88
CA ARG A 460 38.57 -13.67 26.80
C ARG A 460 39.99 -13.86 27.30
N VAL A 461 40.95 -13.79 26.39
CA VAL A 461 42.38 -13.91 26.70
C VAL A 461 43.06 -12.55 26.53
N GLU A 462 43.98 -12.23 27.42
CA GLU A 462 44.86 -11.06 27.29
C GLU A 462 45.98 -11.39 26.31
N LEU A 463 46.13 -10.57 25.27
CA LEU A 463 47.15 -10.71 24.23
C LEU A 463 47.79 -9.35 23.98
N ARG A 464 49.04 -9.34 23.52
CA ARG A 464 49.59 -8.12 22.92
C ARG A 464 48.98 -7.97 21.52
N SER A 465 48.23 -6.90 21.34
CA SER A 465 47.85 -6.42 20.02
C SER A 465 48.94 -5.54 19.41
N CYS A 466 48.69 -5.10 18.18
CA CYS A 466 49.55 -4.15 17.49
C CYS A 466 49.80 -2.89 18.33
N CYS A 467 50.96 -2.27 18.13
CA CYS A 467 51.52 -1.22 18.98
C CYS A 467 51.73 -1.61 20.46
N ASP A 468 52.03 -2.89 20.72
CA ASP A 468 52.33 -3.42 22.07
C ASP A 468 51.25 -3.12 23.12
N THR A 469 50.02 -2.93 22.66
CA THR A 469 48.88 -2.68 23.55
C THR A 469 48.36 -4.01 24.10
N LEU A 470 48.26 -4.13 25.43
CA LEU A 470 47.59 -5.28 26.04
C LEU A 470 46.08 -5.16 25.84
N THR A 471 45.48 -6.10 25.11
CA THR A 471 44.03 -6.12 24.87
C THR A 471 43.42 -7.47 25.21
N LYS A 472 42.17 -7.44 25.70
CA LYS A 472 41.36 -8.65 25.91
C LYS A 472 40.61 -8.98 24.63
N GLN A 473 40.90 -10.14 24.04
CA GLN A 473 40.20 -10.61 22.86
C GLN A 473 39.43 -11.89 23.12
N ASN A 474 38.22 -11.97 22.54
CA ASN A 474 37.47 -13.21 22.47
C ASN A 474 38.17 -14.14 21.47
N ARG A 475 38.67 -15.28 21.94
CA ARG A 475 39.22 -16.34 21.10
C ARG A 475 38.38 -17.59 21.23
N ASN A 476 38.32 -18.36 20.15
CA ASN A 476 37.65 -19.66 20.13
C ASN A 476 38.68 -20.77 19.98
N SER A 477 38.42 -21.92 20.57
CA SER A 477 39.11 -23.15 20.21
C SER A 477 38.68 -23.63 18.82
N ALA A 478 39.42 -24.57 18.27
CA ALA A 478 38.90 -25.40 17.18
C ALA A 478 37.64 -26.14 17.66
N THR A 479 36.69 -26.36 16.74
CA THR A 479 35.52 -27.19 17.00
C THR A 479 35.93 -28.66 17.00
N LYS A 480 35.53 -29.39 18.04
CA LYS A 480 35.64 -30.84 18.11
C LYS A 480 34.30 -31.49 17.82
N GLU A 481 34.33 -32.55 17.03
CA GLU A 481 33.18 -33.42 16.80
C GLU A 481 33.23 -34.58 17.82
N VAL A 482 32.13 -34.78 18.54
CA VAL A 482 32.02 -35.68 19.68
C VAL A 482 30.91 -36.69 19.38
N GLY A 483 31.30 -37.95 19.21
CA GLY A 483 30.38 -39.01 18.85
C GLY A 483 31.02 -40.31 18.36
N PRO A 484 30.22 -41.37 18.18
CA PRO A 484 28.83 -41.49 18.65
C PRO A 484 28.76 -41.60 20.19
N LEU A 485 27.71 -41.04 20.81
CA LEU A 485 27.39 -41.19 22.23
C LEU A 485 26.37 -42.30 22.41
N ASN A 486 26.73 -43.32 23.19
CA ASN A 486 25.90 -44.51 23.35
C ASN A 486 25.03 -44.48 24.61
N ILE A 487 23.88 -45.15 24.56
CA ILE A 487 23.08 -45.40 25.78
C ILE A 487 23.93 -46.26 26.72
N GLY A 488 24.14 -45.76 27.94
CA GLY A 488 24.98 -46.40 28.96
C GLY A 488 26.40 -45.84 29.06
N ASP A 489 26.82 -44.96 28.14
CA ASP A 489 28.02 -44.15 28.35
C ASP A 489 27.74 -43.16 29.50
N SER A 490 28.37 -43.34 30.67
CA SER A 490 28.21 -42.38 31.76
C SER A 490 28.96 -41.07 31.47
N ASP A 491 30.19 -41.20 30.95
CA ASP A 491 31.10 -40.08 30.76
C ASP A 491 31.95 -40.22 29.49
N ARG A 492 32.14 -39.11 28.78
CA ARG A 492 32.93 -39.01 27.55
C ARG A 492 33.96 -37.89 27.68
N ASN A 493 35.25 -38.28 27.72
CA ASN A 493 36.35 -37.34 27.63
C ASN A 493 36.57 -36.88 26.18
N ILE A 494 36.57 -35.58 25.93
CA ILE A 494 36.83 -35.01 24.60
C ILE A 494 38.25 -34.44 24.48
N GLY A 495 39.07 -34.55 25.52
CA GLY A 495 40.42 -34.01 25.63
C GLY A 495 40.43 -32.48 25.65
N ASP A 496 41.58 -31.90 25.32
CA ASP A 496 41.82 -30.48 25.51
C ASP A 496 41.28 -29.62 24.35
N LEU A 497 40.54 -28.56 24.67
CA LEU A 497 40.15 -27.50 23.75
C LEU A 497 41.20 -26.39 23.85
N ILE A 498 42.00 -26.24 22.79
CA ILE A 498 43.14 -25.32 22.79
C ILE A 498 42.68 -23.96 22.25
N ILE A 499 42.85 -22.90 23.06
CA ILE A 499 42.66 -21.52 22.66
C ILE A 499 44.03 -20.90 22.40
N SER A 500 44.26 -20.39 21.19
CA SER A 500 45.51 -19.70 20.88
C SER A 500 45.65 -18.43 21.72
N THR A 501 46.75 -18.35 22.47
CA THR A 501 47.21 -17.15 23.18
C THR A 501 48.43 -16.51 22.53
N LEU A 502 48.71 -16.88 21.28
CA LEU A 502 49.76 -16.22 20.52
C LEU A 502 49.39 -14.75 20.27
N ASP A 503 50.37 -13.88 20.48
CA ASP A 503 50.25 -12.45 20.20
C ASP A 503 49.87 -12.21 18.74
N ILE A 504 49.25 -11.06 18.49
CA ILE A 504 48.84 -10.70 17.14
C ILE A 504 50.09 -10.34 16.35
N SER A 505 50.33 -11.08 15.27
CA SER A 505 51.36 -10.71 14.32
C SER A 505 50.97 -9.42 13.61
N CYS A 506 51.86 -8.42 13.61
CA CYS A 506 51.56 -7.08 13.12
C CYS A 506 52.60 -6.60 12.10
N GLY A 507 52.19 -5.73 11.18
CA GLY A 507 53.03 -5.01 10.21
C GLY A 507 52.58 -3.54 10.10
N ASN A 508 53.34 -2.75 9.33
CA ASN A 508 53.00 -1.37 8.99
C ASN A 508 52.67 -1.26 7.51
N VAL A 509 51.95 -0.22 7.12
CA VAL A 509 51.64 0.06 5.71
C VAL A 509 51.93 1.51 5.42
N THR A 510 52.57 1.79 4.29
CA THR A 510 52.71 3.15 3.75
C THR A 510 52.35 3.16 2.27
N GLY A 511 51.99 4.32 1.76
CA GLY A 511 51.73 4.48 0.34
C GLY A 511 51.42 5.91 -0.02
N LYS A 512 51.18 6.13 -1.30
CA LYS A 512 50.81 7.42 -1.87
C LYS A 512 49.47 7.32 -2.60
N ILE A 513 48.69 8.38 -2.47
CA ILE A 513 47.45 8.56 -3.22
C ILE A 513 47.61 9.80 -4.10
N LYS A 514 47.31 9.63 -5.38
CA LYS A 514 47.38 10.71 -6.38
C LYS A 514 46.10 10.79 -7.21
N ASN A 515 45.92 11.93 -7.85
CA ASN A 515 44.87 12.17 -8.82
C ASN A 515 45.25 11.50 -10.13
N ASP A 516 44.48 10.53 -10.60
CA ASP A 516 44.84 9.78 -11.82
C ASP A 516 44.68 10.60 -13.11
N PHE A 517 43.92 11.70 -13.07
CA PHE A 517 43.75 12.61 -14.21
C PHE A 517 44.90 13.62 -14.35
N THR A 518 45.44 14.13 -13.24
CA THR A 518 46.50 15.17 -13.26
C THR A 518 47.86 14.68 -12.80
N GLU A 519 47.96 13.44 -12.30
CA GLU A 519 49.16 12.83 -11.72
C GLU A 519 49.71 13.53 -10.45
N ASN A 520 48.99 14.52 -9.92
CA ASN A 520 49.39 15.26 -8.72
C ASN A 520 49.07 14.47 -7.44
N PRO A 521 49.91 14.55 -6.39
CA PRO A 521 49.60 13.97 -5.09
C PRO A 521 48.33 14.58 -4.47
N LEU A 522 47.56 13.76 -3.77
CA LEU A 522 46.32 14.19 -3.13
C LEU A 522 46.47 14.28 -1.61
N PRO A 523 46.54 15.49 -1.02
CA PRO A 523 46.45 15.65 0.43
C PRO A 523 45.03 15.37 0.93
N ASP A 524 44.89 15.20 2.24
CA ASP A 524 43.61 15.10 2.95
C ASP A 524 42.71 13.92 2.51
N VAL A 525 43.29 12.91 1.86
CA VAL A 525 42.61 11.66 1.52
C VAL A 525 42.57 10.78 2.75
N THR A 526 41.37 10.33 3.11
CA THR A 526 41.15 9.33 4.15
C THR A 526 41.46 7.94 3.57
N ALA A 527 42.59 7.37 3.97
CA ALA A 527 42.97 5.97 3.75
C ALA A 527 42.40 5.10 4.89
N ILE A 528 41.83 3.93 4.57
CA ILE A 528 41.23 3.03 5.56
C ILE A 528 41.68 1.58 5.32
N ILE A 529 42.19 0.93 6.38
CA ILE A 529 42.55 -0.49 6.44
C ILE A 529 42.05 -1.07 7.77
N TYR A 530 41.31 -2.18 7.76
CA TYR A 530 40.73 -2.80 8.98
C TYR A 530 40.04 -1.80 9.93
N SER A 531 39.33 -0.81 9.37
CA SER A 531 38.68 0.28 10.10
C SER A 531 39.62 1.29 10.79
N GLN A 532 40.95 1.14 10.66
CA GLN A 532 41.89 2.18 11.03
C GLN A 532 42.02 3.19 9.90
N THR A 533 41.99 4.48 10.27
CA THR A 533 42.02 5.59 9.33
C THR A 533 43.34 6.34 9.43
N GLU A 534 43.88 6.72 8.27
CA GLU A 534 44.98 7.67 8.14
C GLU A 534 44.63 8.73 7.11
N ILE A 535 45.27 9.90 7.24
CA ILE A 535 45.06 11.03 6.34
C ILE A 535 46.35 11.29 5.56
N THR A 536 46.25 11.40 4.24
CA THR A 536 47.42 11.73 3.43
C THR A 536 47.92 13.15 3.69
N ASN A 537 49.23 13.31 3.78
CA ASN A 537 49.86 14.63 3.93
C ASN A 537 49.94 15.39 2.59
N GLY A 538 50.60 16.56 2.57
CA GLY A 538 50.83 17.38 1.37
C GLY A 538 51.50 16.68 0.18
N LEU A 539 52.12 15.52 0.39
CA LEU A 539 52.74 14.69 -0.66
C LEU A 539 51.86 13.50 -1.05
N GLY A 540 50.59 13.49 -0.65
CA GLY A 540 49.68 12.37 -0.84
C GLY A 540 50.08 11.11 -0.07
N LYS A 541 51.03 11.19 0.86
CA LYS A 541 51.56 10.03 1.59
C LYS A 541 50.75 9.75 2.85
N TYR A 542 50.39 8.49 3.06
CA TYR A 542 49.84 7.99 4.32
C TYR A 542 50.80 6.97 4.96
N ILE A 543 50.78 6.87 6.29
CA ILE A 543 51.62 5.97 7.06
C ILE A 543 50.80 5.41 8.21
N TYR A 544 50.68 4.09 8.26
CA TYR A 544 50.17 3.36 9.41
C TYR A 544 51.35 2.89 10.25
N ASP A 545 51.74 3.71 11.23
CA ASP A 545 52.76 3.41 12.22
C ASP A 545 52.25 3.67 13.64
N CYS A 546 52.94 3.08 14.62
CA CYS A 546 52.65 3.31 16.02
C CYS A 546 53.25 4.64 16.50
N PRO A 547 52.65 5.31 17.50
CA PRO A 547 53.24 6.51 18.10
C PRO A 547 54.62 6.26 18.76
N GLU A 548 54.87 5.02 19.20
CA GLU A 548 56.14 4.52 19.73
C GLU A 548 56.71 3.44 18.79
N GLU A 549 57.81 2.77 19.17
CA GLU A 549 58.32 1.62 18.41
C GLU A 549 57.26 0.51 18.32
N GLY A 550 57.04 -0.03 17.11
CA GLY A 550 56.13 -1.16 16.90
C GLY A 550 55.45 -1.18 15.52
N TYR A 551 54.56 -2.16 15.35
CA TYR A 551 53.77 -2.37 14.14
C TYR A 551 52.28 -2.22 14.44
N ARG A 552 51.53 -1.53 13.58
CA ARG A 552 50.18 -1.01 13.88
C ARG A 552 49.02 -1.84 13.35
N LEU A 553 49.21 -2.58 12.27
CA LEU A 553 48.15 -3.32 11.59
C LEU A 553 48.37 -4.82 11.72
N SER A 554 47.30 -5.59 11.90
CA SER A 554 47.41 -7.06 11.93
C SER A 554 47.88 -7.60 10.58
N ALA A 555 48.83 -8.52 10.60
CA ALA A 555 49.37 -9.14 9.39
C ALA A 555 48.28 -9.94 8.64
N GLY A 556 48.36 -9.95 7.30
CA GLY A 556 47.41 -10.59 6.40
C GLY A 556 46.92 -9.68 5.28
N ASN A 557 46.03 -10.22 4.44
CA ASN A 557 45.46 -9.48 3.32
C ASN A 557 44.26 -8.62 3.77
N ALA A 558 44.36 -7.31 3.57
CA ALA A 558 43.36 -6.34 3.98
C ALA A 558 42.78 -5.58 2.79
N SER A 559 41.49 -5.26 2.84
CA SER A 559 40.89 -4.31 1.89
C SER A 559 41.40 -2.89 2.17
N PHE A 560 41.65 -2.12 1.13
CA PHE A 560 42.00 -0.72 1.20
C PHE A 560 40.89 0.15 0.63
N ILE A 561 40.55 1.22 1.34
CA ILE A 561 39.57 2.22 0.89
C ILE A 561 40.23 3.59 0.93
N ALA A 562 40.07 4.37 -0.14
CA ALA A 562 40.49 5.77 -0.18
C ALA A 562 39.30 6.68 -0.48
N ARG A 563 39.08 7.67 0.39
CA ARG A 563 37.98 8.64 0.32
C ARG A 563 38.53 10.06 0.30
N HIS A 564 38.07 10.85 -0.67
CA HIS A 564 38.34 12.27 -0.74
C HIS A 564 37.12 12.99 -1.31
N ASN A 565 36.79 14.17 -0.78
CA ASN A 565 35.67 14.94 -1.30
C ASN A 565 35.95 15.39 -2.75
N GLY A 566 34.97 15.28 -3.64
CA GLY A 566 35.13 15.56 -5.07
C GLY A 566 35.82 14.46 -5.89
N TYR A 567 36.03 13.26 -5.34
CA TYR A 567 36.57 12.10 -6.07
C TYR A 567 35.65 10.88 -5.96
N TYR A 568 35.78 9.94 -6.89
CA TYR A 568 35.14 8.64 -6.80
C TYR A 568 35.91 7.76 -5.81
N GLU A 569 35.21 7.26 -4.78
CA GLU A 569 35.81 6.41 -3.72
C GLU A 569 36.49 5.18 -4.32
N TYR A 570 37.75 4.94 -3.99
CA TYR A 570 38.47 3.74 -4.38
C TYR A 570 38.29 2.64 -3.32
N ARG A 571 38.14 1.40 -3.80
CA ARG A 571 38.09 0.19 -2.99
C ARG A 571 38.87 -0.95 -3.66
N SER A 572 39.82 -1.54 -2.96
CA SER A 572 40.62 -2.66 -3.49
C SER A 572 39.79 -3.91 -3.75
N ASP A 573 38.72 -4.14 -2.99
CA ASP A 573 37.79 -5.25 -3.20
C ASP A 573 36.83 -5.01 -4.39
N GLY A 574 36.93 -3.86 -5.04
CA GLY A 574 36.14 -3.45 -6.20
C GLY A 574 34.86 -2.73 -5.80
N ASN A 575 34.37 -1.87 -6.68
CA ASN A 575 33.10 -1.20 -6.51
C ASN A 575 32.53 -0.78 -7.88
N ASN A 576 31.66 0.23 -7.84
CA ASN A 576 31.09 0.80 -9.03
C ASN A 576 32.17 1.40 -9.96
N TRP A 577 33.12 2.15 -9.44
CA TRP A 577 34.06 2.93 -10.26
C TRP A 577 35.34 2.15 -10.60
N TYR A 578 35.76 1.26 -9.71
CA TYR A 578 37.02 0.53 -9.80
C TYR A 578 36.78 -0.98 -9.81
N ASN A 579 37.54 -1.69 -10.63
CA ASN A 579 37.57 -3.15 -10.59
C ASN A 579 38.27 -3.63 -9.32
N ARG A 580 38.06 -4.91 -8.99
CA ARG A 580 38.77 -5.56 -7.90
C ARG A 580 40.28 -5.58 -8.19
N GLY A 581 41.05 -4.89 -7.36
CA GLY A 581 42.49 -4.83 -7.40
C GLY A 581 43.16 -5.77 -6.38
N PRO A 582 44.50 -5.72 -6.26
CA PRO A 582 45.20 -6.42 -5.19
C PRO A 582 44.78 -5.84 -3.84
N ASN A 583 44.56 -6.69 -2.85
CA ASN A 583 44.46 -6.26 -1.45
C ASN A 583 45.83 -5.87 -0.90
N VAL A 584 45.85 -5.10 0.17
CA VAL A 584 47.08 -4.77 0.90
C VAL A 584 47.56 -6.03 1.59
N ASN A 585 48.73 -6.53 1.23
CA ASN A 585 49.36 -7.65 1.93
C ASN A 585 50.23 -7.10 3.06
N ILE A 586 49.73 -7.16 4.30
CA ILE A 586 50.44 -6.67 5.48
C ILE A 586 51.34 -7.78 5.99
N VAL A 587 52.65 -7.60 5.84
CA VAL A 587 53.64 -8.59 6.25
C VAL A 587 54.06 -8.36 7.70
N ALA A 588 54.13 -9.45 8.45
CA ALA A 588 54.55 -9.43 9.85
C ALA A 588 55.95 -8.85 10.02
N ASN A 589 56.11 -7.91 10.94
CA ASN A 589 57.36 -7.23 11.26
C ASN A 589 57.99 -6.48 10.07
N GLU A 590 57.20 -6.09 9.08
CA GLU A 590 57.66 -5.35 7.90
C GLU A 590 56.80 -4.11 7.64
N VAL A 591 57.28 -3.22 6.76
CA VAL A 591 56.50 -2.10 6.22
C VAL A 591 56.12 -2.46 4.79
N SER A 592 54.83 -2.64 4.53
CA SER A 592 54.30 -2.93 3.20
C SER A 592 53.96 -1.63 2.46
N GLU A 593 54.21 -1.60 1.15
CA GLU A 593 53.86 -0.45 0.30
C GLU A 593 52.58 -0.71 -0.49
N TYR A 594 51.69 0.28 -0.54
CA TYR A 594 50.46 0.19 -1.32
C TYR A 594 50.03 1.55 -1.86
N ASP A 595 50.19 1.78 -3.15
CA ASP A 595 49.76 3.01 -3.80
C ASP A 595 48.34 2.89 -4.37
N ALA A 596 47.62 3.99 -4.41
CA ALA A 596 46.29 4.07 -5.01
C ALA A 596 46.12 5.35 -5.82
N VAL A 597 45.16 5.34 -6.74
CA VAL A 597 44.82 6.52 -7.54
C VAL A 597 43.32 6.79 -7.45
N LEU A 598 42.96 8.07 -7.44
CA LEU A 598 41.56 8.50 -7.40
C LEU A 598 41.21 9.29 -8.66
N TRP A 599 40.07 8.98 -9.26
CA TRP A 599 39.49 9.75 -10.35
C TRP A 599 38.63 10.90 -9.81
N PRO A 600 38.84 12.16 -10.24
CA PRO A 600 38.03 13.30 -9.81
C PRO A 600 36.60 13.19 -10.35
N ARG A 601 35.62 13.66 -9.59
CA ARG A 601 34.23 13.77 -10.06
C ARG A 601 34.06 15.00 -10.95
N GLY A 602 33.38 14.83 -12.07
CA GLY A 602 32.86 15.92 -12.90
C GLY A 602 31.41 16.28 -12.58
N TYR A 603 31.05 17.50 -12.98
CA TYR A 603 29.69 18.02 -12.91
C TYR A 603 29.38 18.81 -14.18
N GLY A 604 28.17 18.68 -14.70
CA GLY A 604 27.65 19.42 -15.86
C GLY A 604 26.24 19.94 -15.61
N ASN A 605 25.59 20.48 -16.63
CA ASN A 605 24.22 20.98 -16.56
C ASN A 605 23.32 20.25 -17.56
N ILE A 606 22.06 20.07 -17.18
CA ILE A 606 21.04 19.42 -18.00
C ILE A 606 19.86 20.37 -18.18
N GLU A 607 19.62 20.81 -19.40
CA GLU A 607 18.42 21.53 -19.80
C GLU A 607 17.38 20.52 -20.31
N VAL A 608 16.16 20.55 -19.77
CA VAL A 608 15.04 19.73 -20.22
C VAL A 608 13.98 20.62 -20.84
N ILE A 609 13.67 20.38 -22.11
CA ILE A 609 12.62 21.06 -22.87
C ILE A 609 11.45 20.12 -23.06
N VAL A 610 10.27 20.48 -22.55
CA VAL A 610 9.04 19.70 -22.67
C VAL A 610 8.11 20.31 -23.71
N LEU A 611 7.84 19.54 -24.76
CA LEU A 611 6.99 19.93 -25.89
C LEU A 611 5.80 18.98 -26.03
N ASP A 612 4.69 19.48 -26.56
CA ASP A 612 3.57 18.64 -26.98
C ASP A 612 3.95 17.93 -28.28
N GLU A 613 3.79 16.60 -28.33
CA GLU A 613 4.22 15.76 -29.45
C GLU A 613 3.58 16.17 -30.79
N ARG A 614 2.34 16.66 -30.76
CA ARG A 614 1.55 16.97 -31.96
C ARG A 614 1.84 18.36 -32.51
N THR A 615 1.95 19.34 -31.62
CA THR A 615 2.04 20.76 -31.96
C THR A 615 3.46 21.29 -31.93
N ALA A 616 4.39 20.55 -31.32
CA ALA A 616 5.75 20.99 -30.98
C ALA A 616 5.77 22.30 -30.16
N MET A 617 4.65 22.66 -29.52
CA MET A 617 4.57 23.82 -28.65
C MET A 617 5.04 23.45 -27.23
N PRO A 618 5.62 24.41 -26.48
CA PRO A 618 6.00 24.17 -25.08
C PRO A 618 4.82 23.80 -24.17
N VAL A 619 5.07 22.89 -23.23
CA VAL A 619 4.08 22.49 -22.21
C VAL A 619 4.50 23.04 -20.84
N PRO A 620 4.08 24.26 -20.45
CA PRO A 620 4.38 24.82 -19.15
C PRO A 620 3.65 24.06 -18.03
N GLY A 621 4.18 24.09 -16.80
CA GLY A 621 3.55 23.40 -15.66
C GLY A 621 3.77 21.89 -15.58
N SER A 622 4.63 21.30 -16.42
CA SER A 622 5.03 19.89 -16.34
C SER A 622 5.99 19.66 -15.17
N ASP A 623 5.75 18.63 -14.37
CA ASP A 623 6.64 18.16 -13.31
C ASP A 623 7.80 17.37 -13.95
N VAL A 624 9.03 17.83 -13.74
CA VAL A 624 10.26 17.19 -14.25
C VAL A 624 11.08 16.68 -13.08
N VAL A 625 11.28 15.36 -13.03
CA VAL A 625 12.07 14.67 -12.01
C VAL A 625 13.31 14.07 -12.66
N LEU A 626 14.47 14.68 -12.40
CA LEU A 626 15.78 14.11 -12.74
C LEU A 626 16.26 13.24 -11.58
N LYS A 627 16.48 11.96 -11.86
CA LYS A 627 17.10 11.00 -10.96
C LYS A 627 18.49 10.65 -11.47
N THR A 628 19.53 10.97 -10.69
CA THR A 628 20.91 10.57 -11.01
C THR A 628 21.13 9.08 -10.72
N TYR A 629 22.21 8.49 -11.25
CA TYR A 629 22.55 7.09 -10.95
C TYR A 629 22.96 6.89 -9.48
N THR A 630 23.32 7.97 -8.78
CA THR A 630 23.57 8.01 -7.33
C THR A 630 22.29 8.11 -6.50
N ASN A 631 21.11 8.11 -7.15
CA ASN A 631 19.78 8.32 -6.55
C ASN A 631 19.56 9.73 -5.95
N THR A 632 20.33 10.74 -6.36
CA THR A 632 19.99 12.14 -6.10
C THR A 632 18.79 12.52 -6.96
N LEU A 633 17.80 13.17 -6.35
CA LEU A 633 16.59 13.63 -7.02
C LEU A 633 16.61 15.16 -7.14
N TYR A 634 16.41 15.64 -8.36
CA TYR A 634 16.14 17.03 -8.65
C TYR A 634 14.72 17.12 -9.20
N ASN A 635 13.90 17.98 -8.62
CA ASN A 635 12.51 18.16 -9.01
C ASN A 635 12.29 19.63 -9.31
N ASP A 636 11.71 19.93 -10.47
CA ASP A 636 11.31 21.27 -10.83
C ASP A 636 10.13 21.24 -11.80
N VAL A 637 9.53 22.39 -12.05
CA VAL A 637 8.38 22.55 -12.93
C VAL A 637 8.77 23.40 -14.14
N THR A 638 8.38 22.97 -15.34
CA THR A 638 8.68 23.72 -16.56
C THR A 638 8.09 25.12 -16.55
N ASN A 639 8.89 26.11 -16.93
CA ASN A 639 8.49 27.51 -17.06
C ASN A 639 7.54 27.75 -18.26
N SER A 640 7.21 29.03 -18.54
CA SER A 640 6.33 29.42 -19.66
C SER A 640 6.85 29.02 -21.06
N SER A 641 8.14 28.69 -21.18
CA SER A 641 8.78 28.19 -22.40
C SER A 641 8.94 26.67 -22.40
N GLY A 642 8.37 25.96 -21.41
CA GLY A 642 8.46 24.50 -21.30
C GLY A 642 9.82 24.00 -20.82
N ILE A 643 10.66 24.84 -20.20
CA ILE A 643 12.07 24.53 -19.89
C ILE A 643 12.28 24.36 -18.39
N VAL A 644 13.17 23.42 -18.02
CA VAL A 644 13.79 23.26 -16.69
C VAL A 644 15.31 23.12 -16.85
N ASP A 645 16.06 23.79 -15.98
CA ASP A 645 17.53 23.70 -15.94
C ASP A 645 18.01 23.04 -14.64
N PHE A 646 18.72 21.92 -14.75
CA PHE A 646 19.42 21.29 -13.64
C PHE A 646 20.90 21.64 -13.70
N VAL A 647 21.36 22.43 -12.73
CA VAL A 647 22.76 22.90 -12.64
C VAL A 647 23.56 22.03 -11.68
N GLY A 648 24.81 21.69 -12.05
CA GLY A 648 25.73 20.96 -11.18
C GLY A 648 25.34 19.49 -10.98
N VAL A 649 24.83 18.85 -12.02
CA VAL A 649 24.52 17.42 -12.04
C VAL A 649 25.81 16.63 -12.20
N GLU A 650 26.01 15.60 -11.38
CA GLU A 650 27.16 14.70 -11.44
C GLU A 650 27.33 14.10 -12.85
N GLU A 651 28.54 14.05 -13.39
CA GLU A 651 28.79 13.45 -14.71
C GLU A 651 28.41 11.96 -14.76
N THR A 652 28.04 11.44 -15.93
CA THR A 652 27.79 10.01 -16.15
C THR A 652 29.08 9.19 -16.06
N TRP A 653 28.97 7.89 -15.78
CA TRP A 653 30.12 7.00 -15.75
C TRP A 653 30.05 5.92 -16.84
N PRO A 654 31.17 5.57 -17.50
CA PRO A 654 32.50 6.20 -17.38
C PRO A 654 32.57 7.58 -18.06
N PRO A 655 33.33 8.55 -17.51
CA PRO A 655 33.60 9.83 -18.18
C PRO A 655 34.37 9.63 -19.49
N ALA A 656 34.16 10.51 -20.48
CA ALA A 656 34.81 10.39 -21.79
C ALA A 656 36.35 10.44 -21.72
N ASP A 657 36.90 11.18 -20.76
CA ASP A 657 38.35 11.32 -20.56
C ASP A 657 38.97 10.15 -19.79
N LEU A 658 38.17 9.18 -19.32
CA LEU A 658 38.68 8.00 -18.63
C LEU A 658 39.51 7.15 -19.63
N PRO A 659 40.78 6.80 -19.31
CA PRO A 659 41.62 6.01 -20.21
C PRO A 659 40.89 4.73 -20.63
N THR A 660 40.81 4.41 -21.91
CA THR A 660 40.07 3.23 -22.38
C THR A 660 40.89 1.94 -22.19
N GLY A 661 40.24 0.87 -21.75
CA GLY A 661 40.87 -0.47 -21.62
C GLY A 661 41.80 -0.64 -20.41
N ASN A 662 41.81 0.29 -19.45
CA ASN A 662 42.58 0.14 -18.21
C ASN A 662 41.84 -0.80 -17.24
N SER A 663 42.47 -1.93 -16.90
CA SER A 663 41.88 -2.93 -15.99
C SER A 663 41.61 -2.43 -14.57
N TYR A 664 42.12 -1.25 -14.20
CA TYR A 664 41.87 -0.61 -12.91
C TYR A 664 40.41 -0.11 -12.77
N TYR A 665 39.79 0.33 -13.87
CA TYR A 665 38.47 0.94 -13.86
C TYR A 665 37.37 -0.02 -14.31
N ASN A 666 36.20 0.11 -13.68
CA ASN A 666 35.01 -0.62 -14.08
C ASN A 666 34.24 0.20 -15.13
N TYR A 667 34.13 -0.28 -16.37
CA TYR A 667 33.46 0.44 -17.46
C TYR A 667 31.94 0.16 -17.55
N GLY A 668 31.33 -0.39 -16.51
CA GLY A 668 29.87 -0.54 -16.44
C GLY A 668 29.19 0.83 -16.48
N GLU A 669 28.31 1.02 -17.46
CA GLU A 669 27.61 2.29 -17.68
C GLU A 669 26.70 2.67 -16.52
N ARG A 670 26.68 3.96 -16.18
CA ARG A 670 25.77 4.54 -15.20
C ARG A 670 25.22 5.85 -15.72
N ILE A 671 23.91 5.81 -15.91
CA ILE A 671 23.16 6.81 -16.67
C ILE A 671 22.13 7.46 -15.75
N HIS A 672 21.75 8.70 -16.05
CA HIS A 672 20.65 9.36 -15.35
C HIS A 672 19.32 9.06 -16.02
N SER A 673 18.22 9.37 -15.34
CA SER A 673 16.88 9.29 -15.91
C SER A 673 16.09 10.56 -15.59
N VAL A 674 15.33 11.05 -16.56
CA VAL A 674 14.40 12.16 -16.43
C VAL A 674 13.00 11.62 -16.64
N ASN A 675 12.14 11.81 -15.65
CA ASN A 675 10.72 11.51 -15.73
C ASN A 675 9.95 12.83 -15.84
N VAL A 676 9.04 12.91 -16.79
CA VAL A 676 8.17 14.08 -16.99
C VAL A 676 6.72 13.65 -16.88
N SER A 677 5.97 14.33 -16.02
CA SER A 677 4.52 14.17 -15.86
C SER A 677 3.81 15.52 -15.87
N HIS A 678 2.49 15.52 -16.09
CA HIS A 678 1.69 16.73 -16.08
C HIS A 678 0.41 16.53 -15.25
N THR A 679 0.12 17.46 -14.35
CA THR A 679 -0.94 17.36 -13.35
C THR A 679 -2.36 17.31 -13.93
N SER A 680 -2.56 17.82 -15.15
CA SER A 680 -3.88 17.81 -15.80
C SER A 680 -4.40 16.42 -16.18
N GLY A 681 -3.58 15.36 -16.09
CA GLY A 681 -3.95 13.99 -16.50
C GLY A 681 -4.11 13.80 -18.02
N VAL A 682 -4.06 14.89 -18.79
CA VAL A 682 -4.20 14.89 -20.25
C VAL A 682 -2.97 14.30 -20.94
N TYR A 683 -1.79 14.31 -20.31
CA TYR A 683 -0.55 13.78 -20.91
C TYR A 683 -0.11 12.48 -20.25
N LEU A 684 0.42 11.55 -21.05
CA LEU A 684 1.07 10.34 -20.57
C LEU A 684 2.46 10.68 -20.01
N PRO A 685 2.86 10.08 -18.86
CA PRO A 685 4.20 10.29 -18.32
C PRO A 685 5.27 9.68 -19.25
N VAL A 686 6.41 10.37 -19.37
CA VAL A 686 7.52 9.96 -20.24
C VAL A 686 8.80 9.85 -19.41
N ASN A 687 9.55 8.77 -19.63
CA ASN A 687 10.87 8.56 -19.05
C ASN A 687 11.94 8.59 -20.15
N LYS A 688 12.99 9.38 -19.97
CA LYS A 688 14.16 9.46 -20.84
C LYS A 688 15.42 9.17 -20.04
N THR A 689 16.33 8.41 -20.64
CA THR A 689 17.65 8.14 -20.06
C THR A 689 18.71 9.07 -20.64
N ILE A 690 19.67 9.46 -19.81
CA ILE A 690 20.81 10.30 -20.17
C ILE A 690 22.06 9.44 -20.06
N SER A 691 22.56 8.98 -21.20
CA SER A 691 23.70 8.09 -21.27
C SER A 691 25.06 8.80 -21.23
N VAL A 692 25.09 10.10 -21.53
CA VAL A 692 26.31 10.91 -21.55
C VAL A 692 26.04 12.29 -20.96
N LEU A 693 26.79 12.64 -19.92
CA LEU A 693 26.99 13.99 -19.40
C LEU A 693 28.44 14.05 -18.92
N ASN A 694 29.30 14.87 -19.54
CA ASN A 694 30.68 15.03 -19.11
C ASN A 694 30.89 16.27 -18.23
N LYS A 695 32.00 16.30 -17.50
CA LYS A 695 32.42 17.48 -16.74
C LYS A 695 32.40 18.77 -17.57
N GLY A 696 31.68 19.78 -17.07
CA GLY A 696 31.58 21.11 -17.69
C GLY A 696 30.69 21.16 -18.93
N GLU A 697 30.05 20.06 -19.30
CA GLU A 697 29.13 19.99 -20.43
C GLU A 697 27.75 20.55 -20.05
N ASN A 698 27.10 21.19 -21.01
CA ASN A 698 25.67 21.52 -20.95
C ASN A 698 24.97 20.67 -22.00
N ILE A 699 24.05 19.81 -21.58
CA ILE A 699 23.27 18.98 -22.49
C ILE A 699 21.81 19.44 -22.50
N THR A 700 21.18 19.42 -23.67
CA THR A 700 19.75 19.72 -23.83
C THR A 700 19.01 18.44 -24.20
N ILE A 701 17.90 18.18 -23.50
CA ILE A 701 17.04 17.01 -23.71
C ILE A 701 15.64 17.50 -24.04
N THR A 702 15.15 17.09 -25.21
CA THR A 702 13.76 17.36 -25.59
C THR A 702 12.88 16.15 -25.26
N VAL A 703 11.84 16.38 -24.47
CA VAL A 703 10.82 15.39 -24.09
C VAL A 703 9.50 15.79 -24.75
N TYR A 704 8.93 14.86 -25.53
CA TYR A 704 7.63 15.05 -26.15
C TYR A 704 6.56 14.34 -25.33
N LEU A 705 5.56 15.07 -24.83
CA LEU A 705 4.42 14.52 -24.11
C LEU A 705 3.28 14.20 -25.07
N LYS A 706 2.70 13.00 -24.91
CA LYS A 706 1.58 12.51 -25.71
C LYS A 706 0.26 12.68 -24.96
N THR A 707 -0.78 13.14 -25.63
CA THR A 707 -2.12 13.28 -25.03
C THR A 707 -2.84 11.93 -24.88
N GLN A 708 -3.50 11.71 -23.74
CA GLN A 708 -4.40 10.58 -23.48
C GLN A 708 -5.68 10.78 -24.30
N GLY A 709 -5.86 10.01 -25.39
CA GLY A 709 -7.13 9.95 -26.13
C GLY A 709 -7.15 10.49 -27.57
N GLY A 710 -6.01 10.64 -28.25
CA GLY A 710 -5.99 11.00 -29.68
C GLY A 710 -5.92 9.78 -30.61
N LEU A 711 -6.97 9.56 -31.41
CA LEU A 711 -6.89 8.91 -32.73
C LEU A 711 -6.16 9.81 -33.72
#